data_AF-A0A521YTD4-F1
#
_entry.id   AF-A0A521YTD4-F1
#
_cell.length_a   1.000
_cell.length_b   1.000
_cell.length_c   1.000
_cell.angle_alpha   90.00
_cell.angle_beta   90.00
_cell.angle_gamma   90.00
#
_symmetry.space_group_name_H-M   'P 1'
#
loop_
_entity.id
_entity.type
_entity.pdbx_description
1 polymer ?
#
loop_
_entity_poly.entity_id
_entity_poly.type
_entity_poly.pdbx_seq_one_letter_code
_entity_poly.pdbx_strand_id
1 'polypeptide(L)'
;MHQPQEKPKDLSIALNDYLLGRLELPEGDALYEGTRVSLRRRHGDRALDVYEMYWADLSRLSAGGLSALLSLYQLFFHLSTLAADVVDQASLSLNGGTAWRLLQRLHAWMAWLLKGPAALLQLAMLLMLAFGATALVARELQGQLIAAAFGLGSLVLLAWATLGWLRGAPGPARSAKALFLVAAAAASLAAALYALRAEVLPPMLYFGAGAAAVFLLGAYLVERYSGVSQGVRVLGHLIVVATVAALCIAGALQWRQTTARTEWMLTAALNVTEWLIAAVLLAWALFVGVQILAVLLGLWLGRGSDTATRASLHTARLALIGSSGLFAVLSLVLWSVVSFVVGRALAQFLYLPIVFGGTYRSADTFLQDRVHDLGGFFTPLVLGFGFLVAAALLVVLPSLMEEISPTANLDARGVRKGAVEWARRLGNWLGGGIRVLGTAFKLLVPLGAVAAGVIYLAFVLQEFAFTTGVGKEIALWLVGSLEAFKGETLVAAGKWLAGGALTLAALGSRFTETFGRLRVVLDAVLDIDNYFADPPNRQPPRARIYSRYASLLAYLRNAGYARIVIVAHSQGTVISADLLRYLHVQGRQQDVVGTLPVALVTVGSPLRDLYAERFPLLYRWMGSREAGFADAAPAAADIGATQWVNACRSGDYVGRFIWTREDDAASFGVATVGSDGRVQASRAGDRAEFCLGAGGHTHYFSNDAVALAVEIERVVNRAPSAARHRPAAR
;
A
#
# COMPACT_ATOMS: atom_id res chain seq x y z
N MET A 1 -21.53 -43.50 -14.26
CA MET A 1 -21.92 -42.13 -13.89
C MET A 1 -20.66 -41.36 -13.52
N HIS A 2 -20.07 -40.63 -14.47
CA HIS A 2 -19.08 -39.61 -14.13
C HIS A 2 -19.85 -38.42 -13.56
N GLN A 3 -19.65 -38.12 -12.28
CA GLN A 3 -20.03 -36.81 -11.77
C GLN A 3 -19.32 -35.76 -12.64
N PRO A 4 -20.02 -34.73 -13.13
CA PRO A 4 -19.34 -33.62 -13.79
C PRO A 4 -18.38 -33.02 -12.77
N GLN A 5 -17.07 -33.07 -13.05
CA GLN A 5 -16.10 -32.24 -12.35
C GLN A 5 -16.63 -30.81 -12.45
N GLU A 6 -17.07 -30.24 -11.32
CA GLU A 6 -17.37 -28.81 -11.24
C GLU A 6 -16.17 -28.06 -11.83
N LYS A 7 -16.42 -27.28 -12.90
CA LYS A 7 -15.37 -26.46 -13.50
C LYS A 7 -14.70 -25.66 -12.38
N PRO A 8 -13.37 -25.64 -12.29
CA PRO A 8 -12.69 -24.82 -11.29
C PRO A 8 -13.23 -23.39 -11.39
N LYS A 9 -13.77 -22.90 -10.27
CA LYS A 9 -14.41 -21.60 -10.18
C LYS A 9 -13.40 -20.54 -10.64
N ASP A 10 -13.75 -19.77 -11.66
CA ASP A 10 -12.91 -18.67 -12.12
C ASP A 10 -12.83 -17.61 -11.02
N LEU A 11 -11.69 -17.59 -10.31
CA LEU A 11 -11.48 -16.73 -9.16
C LEU A 11 -11.55 -15.25 -9.51
N SER A 12 -11.19 -14.86 -10.73
CA SER A 12 -11.30 -13.45 -11.15
C SER A 12 -12.76 -13.02 -11.29
N ILE A 13 -13.60 -13.87 -11.86
CA ILE A 13 -15.03 -13.61 -12.02
C ILE A 13 -15.71 -13.62 -10.65
N ALA A 14 -15.38 -14.59 -9.80
CA ALA A 14 -15.90 -14.67 -8.44
C ALA A 14 -15.53 -13.44 -7.59
N LEU A 15 -14.29 -12.94 -7.72
CA LEU A 15 -13.86 -11.70 -7.06
C LEU A 15 -14.68 -10.50 -7.55
N ASN A 16 -14.88 -10.38 -8.87
CA ASN A 16 -15.69 -9.31 -9.44
C ASN A 16 -17.14 -9.34 -8.93
N ASP A 17 -17.77 -10.53 -8.92
CA ASP A 17 -19.13 -10.71 -8.42
C ASP A 17 -19.23 -10.33 -6.93
N TYR A 18 -18.24 -10.72 -6.13
CA TYR A 18 -18.16 -10.36 -4.72
C TYR A 18 -18.06 -8.85 -4.51
N LEU A 19 -17.13 -8.17 -5.20
CA LEU A 19 -16.92 -6.72 -5.05
C LEU A 19 -18.12 -5.90 -5.57
N LEU A 20 -18.73 -6.32 -6.69
CA LEU A 20 -19.93 -5.67 -7.24
C LEU A 20 -21.15 -5.91 -6.34
N GLY A 21 -21.32 -7.11 -5.79
CA GLY A 21 -22.43 -7.43 -4.89
C GLY A 21 -22.36 -6.70 -3.54
N ARG A 22 -21.16 -6.27 -3.13
CA ARG A 22 -20.95 -5.45 -1.93
C ARG A 22 -21.06 -3.95 -2.16
N LEU A 23 -21.10 -3.49 -3.40
CA LEU A 23 -21.03 -2.07 -3.72
C LEU A 23 -22.30 -1.35 -3.26
N GLU A 24 -22.14 -0.42 -2.31
CA GLU A 24 -23.18 0.54 -1.92
C GLU A 24 -22.78 1.93 -2.44
N LEU A 25 -23.46 2.42 -3.47
CA LEU A 25 -23.23 3.75 -4.05
C LEU A 25 -24.03 4.82 -3.29
N PRO A 26 -23.39 5.85 -2.70
CA PRO A 26 -24.08 7.03 -2.24
C PRO A 26 -24.83 7.72 -3.38
N GLU A 27 -25.98 8.36 -3.11
CA GLU A 27 -26.75 9.08 -4.14
C GLU A 27 -25.91 10.15 -4.87
N GLY A 28 -24.98 10.81 -4.16
CA GLY A 28 -24.08 11.80 -4.74
C GLY A 28 -23.05 11.23 -5.73
N ASP A 29 -22.77 9.93 -5.68
CA ASP A 29 -21.83 9.23 -6.56
C ASP A 29 -22.51 8.56 -7.77
N ALA A 30 -23.84 8.65 -7.86
CA ALA A 30 -24.64 8.00 -8.91
C ALA A 30 -24.64 8.76 -10.25
N LEU A 31 -24.20 10.02 -10.25
CA LEU A 31 -24.09 10.85 -11.45
C LEU A 31 -22.62 11.09 -11.79
N TYR A 32 -22.24 10.80 -13.03
CA TYR A 32 -20.87 11.01 -13.53
C TYR A 32 -20.87 12.14 -14.56
N GLU A 33 -20.04 13.15 -14.33
CA GLU A 33 -19.68 14.14 -15.35
C GLU A 33 -18.45 13.64 -16.11
N GLY A 34 -18.41 13.87 -17.42
CA GLY A 34 -17.32 13.40 -18.28
C GLY A 34 -17.07 14.35 -19.44
N THR A 35 -15.82 14.38 -19.90
CA THR A 35 -15.38 15.22 -21.02
C THR A 35 -15.61 14.50 -22.35
N ARG A 36 -16.27 15.19 -23.29
CA ARG A 36 -16.37 14.78 -24.70
C ARG A 36 -15.60 15.75 -25.58
N VAL A 37 -14.66 15.25 -26.37
CA VAL A 37 -13.95 16.01 -27.39
C VAL A 37 -14.40 15.54 -28.77
N SER A 38 -15.14 16.38 -29.49
CA SER A 38 -15.58 16.09 -30.85
C SER A 38 -14.53 16.51 -31.87
N LEU A 39 -14.11 15.57 -32.70
CA LEU A 39 -13.11 15.74 -33.74
C LEU A 39 -13.74 15.46 -35.11
N ARG A 40 -13.25 16.16 -36.13
CA ARG A 40 -13.55 15.87 -37.53
C ARG A 40 -12.27 15.61 -38.27
N ARG A 41 -12.24 14.51 -39.02
CA ARG A 41 -11.09 14.18 -39.86
C ARG A 41 -10.98 15.19 -40.99
N ARG A 42 -9.80 15.82 -41.13
CA ARG A 42 -9.53 16.77 -42.23
C ARG A 42 -9.75 16.15 -43.61
N HIS A 43 -9.49 14.85 -43.74
CA HIS A 43 -9.68 14.10 -44.97
C HIS A 43 -10.90 13.19 -44.82
N GLY A 44 -12.03 13.53 -45.43
CA GLY A 44 -13.24 12.69 -45.48
C GLY A 44 -14.34 13.00 -44.46
N ASP A 45 -14.26 14.13 -43.74
CA ASP A 45 -15.29 14.71 -42.84
C ASP A 45 -15.94 13.76 -41.81
N ARG A 46 -15.29 12.63 -41.51
CA ARG A 46 -15.79 11.65 -40.54
C ARG A 46 -15.69 12.23 -39.13
N ALA A 47 -16.79 12.19 -38.40
CA ALA A 47 -16.84 12.56 -37.00
C ALA A 47 -16.23 11.46 -36.12
N LEU A 48 -15.44 11.88 -35.13
CA LEU A 48 -14.84 11.05 -34.10
C LEU A 48 -15.01 11.77 -32.76
N ASP A 49 -15.70 11.16 -31.82
CA ASP A 49 -15.80 11.70 -30.46
C ASP A 49 -14.88 10.92 -29.53
N VAL A 50 -14.06 11.63 -28.77
CA VAL A 50 -13.18 11.08 -27.74
C VAL A 50 -13.81 11.32 -26.38
N TYR A 51 -13.92 10.24 -25.60
CA TYR A 51 -14.43 10.27 -24.24
C TYR A 51 -13.34 9.86 -23.27
N GLU A 52 -13.25 10.56 -22.15
CA GLU A 52 -12.38 10.17 -21.05
C GLU A 52 -13.12 9.25 -20.08
N MET A 53 -12.66 8.01 -19.94
CA MET A 53 -13.00 7.16 -18.79
C MET A 53 -12.05 7.53 -17.65
N TYR A 54 -12.44 8.53 -16.84
CA TYR A 54 -11.66 8.93 -15.68
C TYR A 54 -11.92 7.93 -14.54
N TRP A 55 -10.87 7.28 -14.05
CA TRP A 55 -10.91 6.35 -12.91
C TRP A 55 -9.97 6.75 -11.77
N ALA A 56 -9.11 7.73 -12.01
CA ALA A 56 -8.02 8.08 -11.10
C ALA A 56 -8.52 8.73 -9.79
N ASP A 57 -9.68 9.38 -9.76
CA ASP A 57 -10.34 9.82 -8.52
C ASP A 57 -10.74 8.66 -7.60
N LEU A 58 -10.97 7.47 -8.17
CA LEU A 58 -11.37 6.29 -7.43
C LEU A 58 -10.18 5.48 -6.93
N SER A 59 -8.98 5.69 -7.49
CA SER A 59 -7.76 4.94 -7.13
C SER A 59 -6.66 5.81 -6.51
N ARG A 60 -6.58 7.11 -6.81
CA ARG A 60 -5.46 7.95 -6.39
C ARG A 60 -5.68 8.54 -5.01
N LEU A 61 -4.56 8.71 -4.33
CA LEU A 61 -4.47 9.34 -3.02
C LEU A 61 -4.72 10.85 -3.12
N SER A 62 -5.29 11.43 -2.07
CA SER A 62 -5.50 12.87 -1.95
C SER A 62 -4.19 13.65 -2.12
N ALA A 63 -4.25 14.82 -2.76
CA ALA A 63 -3.06 15.65 -3.00
C ALA A 63 -2.45 16.16 -1.68
N GLY A 64 -1.12 16.02 -1.51
CA GLY A 64 -0.35 16.60 -0.42
C GLY A 64 0.80 15.70 0.10
N GLY A 65 1.92 16.29 0.50
CA GLY A 65 3.11 15.53 0.96
C GLY A 65 2.85 14.69 2.22
N LEU A 66 2.09 15.21 3.18
CA LEU A 66 1.67 14.44 4.37
C LEU A 66 0.74 13.29 4.00
N SER A 67 -0.19 13.51 3.07
CA SER A 67 -1.07 12.46 2.55
C SER A 67 -0.26 11.35 1.87
N ALA A 68 0.75 11.68 1.06
CA ALA A 68 1.62 10.70 0.44
C ALA A 68 2.35 9.82 1.48
N LEU A 69 2.86 10.42 2.57
CA LEU A 69 3.51 9.67 3.64
C LEU A 69 2.55 8.77 4.42
N LEU A 70 1.35 9.27 4.75
CA LEU A 70 0.30 8.44 5.36
C LEU A 70 -0.14 7.30 4.44
N SER A 71 -0.18 7.54 3.14
CA SER A 71 -0.60 6.54 2.16
C SER A 71 0.46 5.46 1.94
N LEU A 72 1.74 5.83 1.99
CA LEU A 72 2.83 4.85 2.06
C LEU A 72 2.65 3.96 3.30
N TYR A 73 2.34 4.55 4.46
CA TYR A 73 2.06 3.79 5.68
C TYR A 73 0.86 2.85 5.54
N GLN A 74 -0.22 3.29 4.88
CA GLN A 74 -1.38 2.46 4.57
C GLN A 74 -1.04 1.31 3.61
N LEU A 75 -0.23 1.59 2.58
CA LEU A 75 0.21 0.59 1.61
C LEU A 75 0.88 -0.61 2.30
N PHE A 76 1.69 -0.40 3.35
CA PHE A 76 2.33 -1.53 4.04
C PHE A 76 1.30 -2.44 4.69
N PHE A 77 0.32 -1.85 5.36
CA PHE A 77 -0.75 -2.62 5.97
C PHE A 77 -1.60 -3.35 4.92
N HIS A 78 -1.87 -2.73 3.78
CA HIS A 78 -2.62 -3.36 2.71
C HIS A 78 -1.85 -4.48 2.03
N LEU A 79 -0.55 -4.33 1.75
CA LEU A 79 0.30 -5.38 1.20
C LEU A 79 0.29 -6.66 2.08
N SER A 80 0.25 -6.50 3.41
CA SER A 80 0.12 -7.65 4.31
C SER A 80 -1.24 -8.36 4.21
N THR A 81 -2.30 -7.61 3.87
CA THR A 81 -3.66 -8.15 3.66
C THR A 81 -3.77 -8.81 2.30
N LEU A 82 -3.24 -8.17 1.27
CA LEU A 82 -3.11 -8.73 -0.07
C LEU A 82 -2.35 -10.06 -0.03
N ALA A 83 -1.32 -10.18 0.80
CA ALA A 83 -0.64 -11.45 1.03
C ALA A 83 -1.56 -12.54 1.60
N ALA A 84 -2.47 -12.19 2.51
CA ALA A 84 -3.47 -13.11 3.04
C ALA A 84 -4.52 -13.48 1.97
N ASP A 85 -5.01 -12.50 1.20
CA ASP A 85 -5.99 -12.72 0.14
C ASP A 85 -5.44 -13.65 -0.96
N VAL A 86 -4.15 -13.51 -1.31
CA VAL A 86 -3.48 -14.39 -2.27
C VAL A 86 -3.39 -15.83 -1.76
N VAL A 87 -3.15 -16.03 -0.46
CA VAL A 87 -3.16 -17.36 0.17
C VAL A 87 -4.57 -17.93 0.22
N ASP A 88 -5.57 -17.09 0.46
CA ASP A 88 -6.98 -17.50 0.43
C ASP A 88 -7.40 -17.96 -0.97
N GLN A 89 -6.99 -17.25 -2.02
CA GLN A 89 -7.20 -17.66 -3.41
C GLN A 89 -6.51 -18.99 -3.73
N ALA A 90 -5.28 -19.20 -3.25
CA ALA A 90 -4.58 -20.47 -3.40
C ALA A 90 -5.31 -21.61 -2.69
N SER A 91 -5.73 -21.41 -1.44
CA SER A 91 -6.50 -22.40 -0.68
C SER A 91 -7.83 -22.75 -1.35
N LEU A 92 -8.56 -21.75 -1.86
CA LEU A 92 -9.82 -21.93 -2.61
C LEU A 92 -9.62 -22.72 -3.90
N SER A 93 -8.54 -22.47 -4.65
CA SER A 93 -8.25 -23.16 -5.91
C SER A 93 -7.97 -24.67 -5.74
N LEU A 94 -7.56 -25.09 -4.54
CA LEU A 94 -7.17 -26.47 -4.22
C LEU A 94 -8.17 -27.20 -3.32
N ASN A 95 -9.36 -26.62 -3.07
CA ASN A 95 -10.37 -27.17 -2.15
C ASN A 95 -9.83 -27.45 -0.72
N GLY A 96 -8.93 -26.58 -0.24
CA GLY A 96 -8.45 -26.36 1.13
C GLY A 96 -8.44 -27.52 2.15
N GLY A 97 -7.29 -28.19 2.30
CA GLY A 97 -7.00 -29.09 3.44
C GLY A 97 -6.74 -28.34 4.78
N THR A 98 -6.54 -29.08 5.88
CA THR A 98 -6.23 -28.49 7.21
C THR A 98 -4.97 -27.63 7.20
N ALA A 99 -3.92 -28.06 6.50
CA ALA A 99 -2.68 -27.30 6.39
C ALA A 99 -2.84 -25.98 5.62
N TRP A 100 -3.67 -25.95 4.58
CA TRP A 100 -4.01 -24.71 3.87
C TRP A 100 -4.79 -23.75 4.76
N ARG A 101 -5.77 -24.26 5.52
CA ARG A 101 -6.50 -23.46 6.51
C ARG A 101 -5.58 -22.91 7.61
N LEU A 102 -4.58 -23.67 8.03
CA LEU A 102 -3.56 -23.18 8.95
C LEU A 102 -2.75 -22.05 8.31
N LEU A 103 -2.27 -22.20 7.07
CA LEU A 103 -1.53 -21.15 6.37
C LEU A 103 -2.36 -19.86 6.20
N GLN A 104 -3.63 -19.98 5.81
CA GLN A 104 -4.58 -18.86 5.73
C GLN A 104 -4.67 -18.11 7.06
N ARG A 105 -4.87 -18.87 8.16
CA ARG A 105 -4.90 -18.29 9.51
C ARG A 105 -3.60 -17.60 9.85
N LEU A 106 -2.44 -18.22 9.62
CA LEU A 106 -1.15 -17.59 9.91
C LEU A 106 -0.99 -16.26 9.16
N HIS A 107 -1.37 -16.20 7.88
CA HIS A 107 -1.36 -14.95 7.11
C HIS A 107 -2.34 -13.90 7.63
N ALA A 108 -3.57 -14.29 7.97
CA ALA A 108 -4.54 -13.39 8.60
C ALA A 108 -4.05 -12.86 9.95
N TRP A 109 -3.44 -13.73 10.78
CA TRP A 109 -2.82 -13.35 12.05
C TRP A 109 -1.67 -12.38 11.86
N MET A 110 -0.79 -12.60 10.88
CA MET A 110 0.30 -11.66 10.59
C MET A 110 -0.21 -10.28 10.17
N ALA A 111 -1.19 -10.24 9.25
CA ALA A 111 -1.81 -8.99 8.82
C ALA A 111 -2.46 -8.26 10.02
N TRP A 112 -3.13 -9.00 10.91
CA TRP A 112 -3.73 -8.46 12.12
C TRP A 112 -2.69 -8.01 13.16
N LEU A 113 -1.61 -8.76 13.39
CA LEU A 113 -0.56 -8.43 14.35
C LEU A 113 0.16 -7.13 13.97
N LEU A 114 0.37 -6.91 12.66
CA LEU A 114 0.99 -5.69 12.14
C LEU A 114 0.08 -4.46 12.30
N LYS A 115 -1.20 -4.59 11.91
CA LYS A 115 -2.19 -3.50 11.96
C LYS A 115 -2.72 -3.21 13.36
N GLY A 116 -2.86 -4.24 14.19
CA GLY A 116 -3.42 -4.16 15.53
C GLY A 116 -2.32 -3.86 16.54
N PRO A 117 -1.81 -4.87 17.26
CA PRO A 117 -0.85 -4.67 18.34
C PRO A 117 0.35 -3.80 17.97
N ALA A 118 1.06 -4.09 16.87
CA ALA A 118 2.30 -3.37 16.56
C ALA A 118 2.07 -1.87 16.26
N ALA A 119 1.06 -1.54 15.46
CA ALA A 119 0.74 -0.14 15.16
C ALA A 119 0.10 0.60 16.35
N LEU A 120 -0.82 -0.04 17.08
CA LEU A 120 -1.54 0.59 18.19
C LEU A 120 -0.63 0.83 19.41
N LEU A 121 0.33 -0.06 19.68
CA LEU A 121 1.32 0.17 20.74
C LEU A 121 2.27 1.31 20.38
N GLN A 122 2.68 1.45 19.12
CA GLN A 122 3.45 2.62 18.68
C GLN A 122 2.65 3.91 18.78
N LEU A 123 1.35 3.89 18.46
CA LEU A 123 0.45 5.01 18.72
C LEU A 123 0.41 5.36 20.21
N ALA A 124 0.29 4.37 21.09
CA ALA A 124 0.32 4.60 22.54
C ALA A 124 1.64 5.23 23.02
N MET A 125 2.78 4.83 22.44
CA MET A 125 4.07 5.47 22.73
C MET A 125 4.11 6.94 22.26
N LEU A 126 3.56 7.24 21.07
CA LEU A 126 3.44 8.63 20.60
C LEU A 126 2.51 9.46 21.49
N LEU A 127 1.47 8.85 22.06
CA LEU A 127 0.62 9.51 23.05
C LEU A 127 1.38 9.83 24.35
N MET A 128 2.34 8.99 24.76
CA MET A 128 3.23 9.32 25.90
C MET A 128 4.16 10.48 25.58
N LEU A 129 4.61 10.61 24.32
CA LEU A 129 5.33 11.80 23.88
C LEU A 129 4.45 13.05 23.98
N ALA A 130 3.19 12.98 23.53
CA ALA A 130 2.24 14.08 23.66
C ALA A 130 2.02 14.48 25.13
N PHE A 131 1.87 13.50 26.03
CA PHE A 131 1.79 13.75 27.47
C PHE A 131 3.07 14.39 28.01
N GLY A 132 4.24 13.83 27.71
CA GLY A 132 5.53 14.33 28.16
C GLY A 132 5.80 15.77 27.69
N ALA A 133 5.38 16.13 26.47
CA ALA A 133 5.48 17.50 25.97
C ALA A 133 4.68 18.49 26.84
N THR A 134 3.54 18.07 27.42
CA THR A 134 2.80 18.93 28.35
C THR A 134 3.57 19.22 29.64
N ALA A 135 4.49 18.33 30.05
CA ALA A 135 5.34 18.54 31.22
C ALA A 135 6.41 19.61 31.00
N LEU A 136 6.75 19.91 29.74
CA LEU A 136 7.74 20.90 29.33
C LEU A 136 7.14 22.31 29.15
N VAL A 137 5.82 22.45 29.26
CA VAL A 137 5.14 23.76 29.18
C VAL A 137 5.51 24.61 30.40
N ALA A 138 5.97 25.83 30.15
CA ALA A 138 6.30 26.81 31.18
C ALA A 138 5.11 27.04 32.13
N ARG A 139 5.38 27.12 33.44
CA ARG A 139 4.36 27.14 34.50
C ARG A 139 3.35 28.27 34.33
N GLU A 140 3.81 29.40 33.81
CA GLU A 140 3.04 30.61 33.55
C GLU A 140 1.97 30.42 32.45
N LEU A 141 2.24 29.54 31.49
CA LEU A 141 1.33 29.26 30.36
C LEU A 141 0.34 28.12 30.66
N GLN A 142 0.59 27.32 31.69
CA GLN A 142 -0.21 26.13 31.99
C GLN A 142 -1.68 26.46 32.32
N GLY A 143 -1.91 27.48 33.16
CA GLY A 143 -3.26 27.93 33.50
C GLY A 143 -4.01 28.45 32.28
N GLN A 144 -3.32 29.20 31.41
CA GLN A 144 -3.89 29.73 30.17
C GLN A 144 -4.25 28.63 29.17
N LEU A 145 -3.39 27.63 28.98
CA LEU A 145 -3.65 26.52 28.07
C LEU A 145 -4.80 25.64 28.56
N ILE A 146 -4.87 25.34 29.86
CA ILE A 146 -6.00 24.60 30.43
C ILE A 146 -7.28 25.40 30.30
N ALA A 147 -7.25 26.70 30.63
CA ALA A 147 -8.41 27.56 30.45
C ALA A 147 -8.89 27.60 29.00
N ALA A 148 -7.97 27.72 28.04
CA ALA A 148 -8.29 27.71 26.62
C ALA A 148 -8.89 26.34 26.20
N ALA A 149 -8.28 25.23 26.61
CA ALA A 149 -8.73 23.89 26.26
C ALA A 149 -10.13 23.57 26.83
N PHE A 150 -10.34 23.80 28.13
CA PHE A 150 -11.64 23.58 28.77
C PHE A 150 -12.70 24.61 28.33
N GLY A 151 -12.30 25.84 28.02
CA GLY A 151 -13.17 26.86 27.44
C GLY A 151 -13.67 26.45 26.06
N LEU A 152 -12.76 26.05 25.16
CA LEU A 152 -13.11 25.54 23.83
C LEU A 152 -13.92 24.25 23.92
N GLY A 153 -13.56 23.33 24.83
CA GLY A 153 -14.31 22.11 25.10
C GLY A 153 -15.76 22.39 25.51
N SER A 154 -15.99 23.41 26.35
CA SER A 154 -17.34 23.86 26.73
C SER A 154 -18.14 24.32 25.51
N LEU A 155 -17.54 25.15 24.64
CA LEU A 155 -18.18 25.63 23.41
C LEU A 155 -18.57 24.48 22.47
N VAL A 156 -17.66 23.51 22.27
CA VAL A 156 -17.91 22.34 21.42
C VAL A 156 -19.02 21.45 22.00
N LEU A 157 -19.00 21.18 23.31
CA LEU A 157 -20.03 20.38 23.97
C LEU A 157 -21.40 21.04 23.87
N LEU A 158 -21.47 22.36 24.05
CA LEU A 158 -22.71 23.12 23.92
C LEU A 158 -23.23 23.13 22.48
N ALA A 159 -22.35 23.33 21.49
CA ALA A 159 -22.70 23.24 20.08
C ALA A 159 -23.22 21.84 19.73
N TRP A 160 -22.59 20.79 20.25
CA TRP A 160 -23.02 19.41 20.02
C TRP A 160 -24.35 19.08 20.70
N ALA A 161 -24.57 19.57 21.92
CA ALA A 161 -25.86 19.47 22.61
C ALA A 161 -26.96 20.12 21.78
N THR A 162 -26.70 21.33 21.27
CA THR A 162 -27.63 22.12 20.46
C THR A 162 -27.94 21.41 19.14
N LEU A 163 -26.92 20.98 18.39
CA LEU A 163 -27.09 20.25 17.13
C LEU A 163 -27.81 18.91 17.33
N GLY A 164 -27.48 18.17 18.40
CA GLY A 164 -28.15 16.92 18.74
C GLY A 164 -29.61 17.12 19.13
N TRP A 165 -29.92 18.21 19.82
CA TRP A 165 -31.29 18.61 20.14
C TRP A 165 -32.09 18.97 18.88
N LEU A 166 -31.48 19.76 17.97
CA LEU A 166 -32.11 20.21 16.73
C LEU A 166 -32.36 19.08 15.71
N ARG A 167 -31.45 18.09 15.63
CA ARG A 167 -31.53 17.01 14.64
C ARG A 167 -32.22 15.74 15.15
N GLY A 168 -32.38 15.58 16.47
CA GLY A 168 -32.92 14.36 17.07
C GLY A 168 -34.45 14.32 17.12
N ALA A 169 -35.03 13.13 16.86
CA ALA A 169 -36.45 12.88 17.06
C ALA A 169 -36.88 13.20 18.51
N PRO A 170 -38.07 13.78 18.73
CA PRO A 170 -38.54 14.14 20.05
C PRO A 170 -38.69 12.90 20.94
N GLY A 171 -38.05 12.92 22.12
CA GLY A 171 -38.13 11.83 23.09
C GLY A 171 -37.28 12.09 24.36
N PRO A 172 -37.54 11.37 25.47
CA PRO A 172 -36.86 11.57 26.75
C PRO A 172 -35.35 11.32 26.67
N ALA A 173 -34.91 10.38 25.82
CA ALA A 173 -33.50 10.10 25.58
C ALA A 173 -32.75 11.30 24.96
N ARG A 174 -33.43 12.11 24.13
CA ARG A 174 -32.87 13.33 23.53
C ARG A 174 -32.60 14.37 24.62
N SER A 175 -33.57 14.60 25.49
CA SER A 175 -33.45 15.54 26.61
C SER A 175 -32.38 15.13 27.62
N ALA A 176 -32.30 13.83 27.95
CA ALA A 176 -31.26 13.32 28.83
C ALA A 176 -29.85 13.52 28.25
N LYS A 177 -29.66 13.23 26.95
CA LYS A 177 -28.37 13.43 26.26
C LYS A 177 -28.00 14.91 26.18
N ALA A 178 -28.95 15.79 25.85
CA ALA A 178 -28.71 17.23 25.80
C ALA A 178 -28.37 17.79 27.20
N LEU A 179 -29.11 17.40 28.23
CA LEU A 179 -28.84 17.81 29.61
C LEU A 179 -27.46 17.36 30.08
N PHE A 180 -27.07 16.13 29.78
CA PHE A 180 -25.73 15.62 30.09
C PHE A 180 -24.64 16.44 29.40
N LEU A 181 -24.78 16.74 28.11
CA LEU A 181 -23.80 17.54 27.36
C LEU A 181 -23.74 19.00 27.87
N VAL A 182 -24.87 19.59 28.24
CA VAL A 182 -24.92 20.93 28.85
C VAL A 182 -24.27 20.94 30.23
N ALA A 183 -24.54 19.93 31.07
CA ALA A 183 -23.89 19.79 32.37
C ALA A 183 -22.37 19.60 32.22
N ALA A 184 -21.93 18.80 31.26
CA ALA A 184 -20.52 18.64 30.92
C ALA A 184 -19.90 19.94 30.40
N ALA A 185 -20.62 20.70 29.56
CA ALA A 185 -20.17 22.01 29.08
C ALA A 185 -20.00 23.01 30.24
N ALA A 186 -20.97 23.05 31.18
CA ALA A 186 -20.91 23.90 32.37
C ALA A 186 -19.73 23.52 33.29
N ALA A 187 -19.52 22.22 33.54
CA ALA A 187 -18.38 21.73 34.30
C ALA A 187 -17.04 22.08 33.63
N SER A 188 -16.97 21.96 32.30
CA SER A 188 -15.79 22.36 31.52
C SER A 188 -15.52 23.87 31.63
N LEU A 189 -16.56 24.71 31.52
CA LEU A 189 -16.42 26.16 31.69
C LEU A 189 -15.98 26.53 33.11
N ALA A 190 -16.53 25.88 34.13
CA ALA A 190 -16.12 26.08 35.51
C ALA A 190 -14.64 25.72 35.73
N ALA A 191 -14.16 24.62 35.15
CA ALA A 191 -12.74 24.24 35.18
C ALA A 191 -11.85 25.28 34.47
N ALA A 192 -12.31 25.85 33.35
CA ALA A 192 -11.60 26.90 32.64
C ALA A 192 -11.48 28.19 33.48
N LEU A 193 -12.58 28.63 34.08
CA LEU A 193 -12.62 29.81 34.94
C LEU A 193 -11.78 29.61 36.20
N TYR A 194 -11.80 28.42 36.79
CA TYR A 194 -10.92 28.06 37.90
C TYR A 194 -9.45 28.14 37.49
N ALA A 195 -9.09 27.60 36.32
CA ALA A 195 -7.71 27.64 35.82
C ALA A 195 -7.18 29.05 35.54
N LEU A 196 -8.05 29.98 35.11
CA LEU A 196 -7.68 31.40 34.95
C LEU A 196 -7.48 32.14 36.27
N ARG A 197 -8.19 31.74 37.33
CA ARG A 197 -8.18 32.42 38.63
C ARG A 197 -7.18 31.82 39.61
N ALA A 198 -6.78 30.56 39.42
CA ALA A 198 -5.84 29.90 40.30
C ALA A 198 -4.42 30.46 40.06
N GLU A 199 -3.84 31.11 41.08
CA GLU A 199 -2.44 31.57 41.04
C GLU A 199 -1.46 30.41 40.86
N VAL A 200 -1.80 29.23 41.41
CA VAL A 200 -1.08 27.98 41.21
C VAL A 200 -2.08 26.85 41.02
N LEU A 201 -2.14 26.30 39.81
CA LEU A 201 -2.95 25.11 39.57
C LEU A 201 -2.37 23.91 40.34
N PRO A 202 -3.19 23.15 41.09
CA PRO A 202 -2.77 21.89 41.69
C PRO A 202 -2.11 20.98 40.64
N PRO A 203 -0.87 20.49 40.87
CA PRO A 203 -0.18 19.62 39.91
C PRO A 203 -1.02 18.42 39.47
N MET A 204 -1.82 17.85 40.38
CA MET A 204 -2.74 16.74 40.09
C MET A 204 -3.80 17.09 39.04
N LEU A 205 -4.32 18.32 39.06
CA LEU A 205 -5.29 18.77 38.05
C LEU A 205 -4.63 18.92 36.68
N TYR A 206 -3.40 19.45 36.63
CA TYR A 206 -2.64 19.55 35.38
C TYR A 206 -2.31 18.17 34.80
N PHE A 207 -1.84 17.25 35.65
CA PHE A 207 -1.59 15.86 35.29
C PHE A 207 -2.86 15.18 34.76
N GLY A 208 -3.98 15.31 35.50
CA GLY A 208 -5.27 14.73 35.12
C GLY A 208 -5.79 15.30 33.79
N ALA A 209 -5.62 16.60 33.56
CA ALA A 209 -5.98 17.23 32.28
C ALA A 209 -5.11 16.69 31.12
N GLY A 210 -3.80 16.52 31.33
CA GLY A 210 -2.91 15.90 30.34
C GLY A 210 -3.28 14.46 30.03
N ALA A 211 -3.58 13.65 31.06
CA ALA A 211 -4.00 12.26 30.90
C ALA A 211 -5.35 12.15 30.16
N ALA A 212 -6.31 13.03 30.48
CA ALA A 212 -7.59 13.12 29.79
C ALA A 212 -7.42 13.56 28.33
N ALA A 213 -6.54 14.52 28.05
CA ALA A 213 -6.24 14.95 26.69
C ALA A 213 -5.66 13.81 25.85
N VAL A 214 -4.74 13.01 26.42
CA VAL A 214 -4.21 11.81 25.78
C VAL A 214 -5.28 10.75 25.56
N PHE A 215 -6.16 10.51 26.53
CA PHE A 215 -7.27 9.58 26.36
C PHE A 215 -8.17 9.98 25.18
N LEU A 216 -8.59 11.25 25.13
CA LEU A 216 -9.46 11.77 24.08
C LEU A 216 -8.78 11.75 22.71
N LEU A 217 -7.51 12.17 22.64
CA LEU A 217 -6.72 12.12 21.42
C LEU A 217 -6.53 10.67 20.94
N GLY A 218 -6.18 9.76 21.84
CA GLY A 218 -6.04 8.34 21.55
C GLY A 218 -7.33 7.72 21.03
N ALA A 219 -8.45 7.96 21.72
CA ALA A 219 -9.77 7.48 21.28
C ALA A 219 -10.15 8.04 19.89
N TYR A 220 -9.92 9.33 19.65
CA TYR A 220 -10.15 9.95 18.34
C TYR A 220 -9.30 9.32 17.24
N LEU A 221 -8.00 9.13 17.48
CA LEU A 221 -7.08 8.53 16.51
C LEU A 221 -7.43 7.07 16.24
N VAL A 222 -7.85 6.31 17.26
CA VAL A 222 -8.32 4.92 17.09
C VAL A 222 -9.59 4.87 16.24
N GLU A 223 -10.56 5.76 16.44
CA GLU A 223 -11.77 5.82 15.61
C GLU A 223 -11.41 6.12 14.15
N ARG A 224 -10.53 7.10 13.90
CA ARG A 224 -10.02 7.40 12.56
C ARG A 224 -9.30 6.21 11.93
N TYR A 225 -8.46 5.53 12.70
CA TYR A 225 -7.73 4.37 12.23
C TYR A 225 -8.65 3.18 11.93
N SER A 226 -9.70 2.98 12.74
CA SER A 226 -10.69 1.93 12.54
C SER A 226 -11.57 2.11 11.31
N GLY A 227 -11.68 3.35 10.79
CA GLY A 227 -12.33 3.62 9.51
C GLY A 227 -11.55 3.04 8.32
N VAL A 228 -10.25 2.82 8.47
CA VAL A 228 -9.35 2.30 7.43
C VAL A 228 -8.99 0.83 7.67
N SER A 229 -8.89 0.40 8.93
CA SER A 229 -8.45 -0.94 9.31
C SER A 229 -9.53 -1.71 10.08
N GLN A 230 -9.88 -2.91 9.62
CA GLN A 230 -10.86 -3.77 10.28
C GLN A 230 -10.29 -4.43 11.55
N GLY A 231 -11.13 -4.62 12.58
CA GLY A 231 -10.78 -5.38 13.77
C GLY A 231 -9.84 -4.69 14.78
N VAL A 232 -9.43 -3.44 14.53
CA VAL A 232 -8.51 -2.71 15.44
C VAL A 232 -9.22 -1.83 16.47
N ARG A 233 -10.51 -1.54 16.28
CA ARG A 233 -11.26 -0.57 17.10
C ARG A 233 -11.25 -0.91 18.59
N VAL A 234 -11.70 -2.13 18.93
CA VAL A 234 -11.81 -2.59 20.31
C VAL A 234 -10.44 -2.67 20.97
N LEU A 235 -9.47 -3.31 20.29
CA LEU A 235 -8.10 -3.42 20.79
C LEU A 235 -7.46 -2.05 21.00
N GLY A 236 -7.65 -1.11 20.07
CA GLY A 236 -7.11 0.25 20.17
C GLY A 236 -7.62 1.00 21.39
N HIS A 237 -8.93 0.96 21.64
CA HIS A 237 -9.50 1.57 22.84
C HIS A 237 -9.01 0.90 24.12
N LEU A 238 -8.90 -0.43 24.14
CA LEU A 238 -8.35 -1.16 25.28
C LEU A 238 -6.89 -0.76 25.56
N ILE A 239 -6.06 -0.64 24.53
CA ILE A 239 -4.67 -0.18 24.67
C ILE A 239 -4.64 1.26 25.19
N VAL A 240 -5.42 2.18 24.63
CA VAL A 240 -5.47 3.57 25.11
C VAL A 240 -5.91 3.65 26.57
N VAL A 241 -6.96 2.92 26.96
CA VAL A 241 -7.43 2.85 28.35
C VAL A 241 -6.33 2.28 29.26
N ALA A 242 -5.69 1.18 28.86
CA ALA A 242 -4.61 0.57 29.62
C ALA A 242 -3.40 1.50 29.78
N THR A 243 -3.02 2.22 28.72
CA THR A 243 -1.93 3.20 28.75
C THR A 243 -2.23 4.36 29.69
N VAL A 244 -3.45 4.91 29.64
CA VAL A 244 -3.85 6.02 30.53
C VAL A 244 -3.98 5.54 31.97
N ALA A 245 -4.52 4.34 32.20
CA ALA A 245 -4.58 3.74 33.52
C ALA A 245 -3.17 3.51 34.10
N ALA A 246 -2.26 2.94 33.31
CA ALA A 246 -0.86 2.76 33.70
C ALA A 246 -0.17 4.10 34.01
N LEU A 247 -0.46 5.15 33.23
CA LEU A 247 0.03 6.50 33.47
C LEU A 247 -0.48 7.06 34.80
N CYS A 248 -1.78 6.93 35.08
CA CYS A 248 -2.35 7.36 36.36
C CYS A 248 -1.79 6.58 37.55
N ILE A 249 -1.60 5.27 37.41
CA ILE A 249 -0.99 4.42 38.45
C ILE A 249 0.47 4.84 38.68
N ALA A 250 1.27 4.96 37.62
CA ALA A 250 2.66 5.40 37.71
C ALA A 250 2.77 6.80 38.33
N GLY A 251 1.91 7.74 37.93
CA GLY A 251 1.82 9.07 38.51
C GLY A 251 1.47 9.02 40.01
N ALA A 252 0.48 8.23 40.42
CA ALA A 252 0.09 8.10 41.82
C ALA A 252 1.22 7.54 42.69
N LEU A 253 1.96 6.55 42.19
CA LEU A 253 3.10 5.95 42.89
C LEU A 253 4.28 6.93 43.05
N GLN A 254 4.53 7.75 42.03
CA GLN A 254 5.67 8.68 41.98
C GLN A 254 5.40 10.04 42.65
N TRP A 255 4.13 10.37 42.91
CA TRP A 255 3.73 11.66 43.47
C TRP A 255 4.45 12.02 44.77
N ARG A 256 4.71 11.03 45.63
CA ARG A 256 5.37 11.24 46.93
C ARG A 256 6.89 11.31 46.84
N GLN A 257 7.48 10.90 45.71
CA GLN A 257 8.93 10.71 45.56
C GLN A 257 9.59 11.84 44.76
N THR A 258 8.81 12.69 44.10
CA THR A 258 9.31 13.71 43.17
C THR A 258 9.09 15.10 43.73
N THR A 259 10.11 15.96 43.61
CA THR A 259 10.06 17.33 44.17
C THR A 259 9.54 18.33 43.15
N ALA A 260 9.79 18.07 41.86
CA ALA A 260 9.31 18.91 40.77
C ALA A 260 8.17 18.25 39.98
N ARG A 261 7.19 19.07 39.57
CA ARG A 261 6.05 18.62 38.73
C ARG A 261 6.50 18.06 37.38
N THR A 262 7.47 18.70 36.74
CA THR A 262 8.00 18.26 35.45
C THR A 262 8.67 16.89 35.59
N GLU A 263 9.46 16.71 36.65
CA GLU A 263 10.08 15.42 36.98
C GLU A 263 9.03 14.34 37.22
N TRP A 264 8.02 14.64 38.02
CA TRP A 264 6.90 13.73 38.28
C TRP A 264 6.22 13.23 37.00
N MET A 265 5.86 14.15 36.10
CA MET A 265 5.16 13.82 34.87
C MET A 265 6.05 13.06 33.88
N LEU A 266 7.31 13.47 33.73
CA LEU A 266 8.26 12.82 32.83
C LEU A 266 8.61 11.41 33.31
N THR A 267 8.84 11.21 34.61
CA THR A 267 9.08 9.87 35.18
C THR A 267 7.87 8.96 34.97
N ALA A 268 6.65 9.44 35.20
CA ALA A 268 5.44 8.66 34.92
C ALA A 268 5.32 8.27 33.44
N ALA A 269 5.59 9.20 32.52
CA ALA A 269 5.55 8.94 31.08
C ALA A 269 6.61 7.94 30.63
N LEU A 270 7.84 8.05 31.13
CA LEU A 270 8.95 7.16 30.81
C LEU A 270 8.70 5.74 31.36
N ASN A 271 8.17 5.62 32.57
CA ASN A 271 7.80 4.33 33.16
C ASN A 271 6.77 3.60 32.30
N VAL A 272 5.73 4.29 31.83
CA VAL A 272 4.73 3.70 30.92
C VAL A 272 5.36 3.37 29.57
N THR A 273 6.23 4.23 29.05
CA THR A 273 6.93 4.01 27.78
C THR A 273 7.79 2.75 27.82
N GLU A 274 8.46 2.44 28.94
CA GLU A 274 9.18 1.17 29.09
C GLU A 274 8.29 -0.06 28.91
N TRP A 275 7.14 -0.09 29.57
CA TRP A 275 6.17 -1.18 29.42
C TRP A 275 5.63 -1.27 28.00
N LEU A 276 5.41 -0.14 27.34
CA LEU A 276 4.99 -0.10 25.93
C LEU A 276 6.08 -0.64 25.00
N ILE A 277 7.36 -0.29 25.22
CA ILE A 277 8.49 -0.85 24.47
C ILE A 277 8.54 -2.37 24.66
N ALA A 278 8.44 -2.85 25.89
CA ALA A 278 8.42 -4.29 26.19
C ALA A 278 7.24 -4.99 25.47
N ALA A 279 6.05 -4.39 25.48
CA ALA A 279 4.89 -4.90 24.78
C ALA A 279 5.09 -4.92 23.25
N VAL A 280 5.72 -3.89 22.67
CA VAL A 280 6.07 -3.84 21.24
C VAL A 280 7.04 -4.98 20.89
N LEU A 281 8.04 -5.24 21.73
CA LEU A 281 8.99 -6.34 21.50
C LEU A 281 8.30 -7.70 21.49
N LEU A 282 7.39 -7.93 22.44
CA LEU A 282 6.61 -9.18 22.50
C LEU A 282 5.64 -9.31 21.32
N ALA A 283 5.00 -8.21 20.90
CA ALA A 283 4.11 -8.21 19.73
C ALA A 283 4.87 -8.59 18.45
N TRP A 284 6.07 -8.04 18.27
CA TRP A 284 6.96 -8.41 17.17
C TRP A 284 7.48 -9.85 17.29
N ALA A 285 7.74 -10.34 18.51
CA ALA A 285 8.22 -11.72 18.71
C ALA A 285 7.14 -12.72 18.28
N LEU A 286 5.89 -12.44 18.67
CA LEU A 286 4.74 -13.20 18.21
C LEU A 286 4.60 -13.12 16.68
N PHE A 287 4.70 -11.94 16.09
CA PHE A 287 4.66 -11.75 14.63
C PHE A 287 5.73 -12.58 13.93
N VAL A 288 6.99 -12.51 14.38
CA VAL A 288 8.12 -13.24 13.82
C VAL A 288 7.94 -14.75 13.95
N GLY A 289 7.46 -15.23 15.10
CA GLY A 289 7.16 -16.66 15.29
C GLY A 289 6.12 -17.16 14.30
N VAL A 290 5.03 -16.41 14.12
CA VAL A 290 3.97 -16.71 13.13
C VAL A 290 4.53 -16.64 11.70
N GLN A 291 5.39 -15.67 11.40
CA GLN A 291 6.04 -15.51 10.10
C GLN A 291 6.94 -16.68 9.74
N ILE A 292 7.79 -17.14 10.66
CA ILE A 292 8.64 -18.31 10.43
C ILE A 292 7.76 -19.52 10.11
N LEU A 293 6.72 -19.77 10.92
CA LEU A 293 5.81 -20.90 10.69
C LEU A 293 5.10 -20.78 9.33
N ALA A 294 4.62 -19.60 8.95
CA ALA A 294 3.96 -19.36 7.67
C ALA A 294 4.91 -19.58 6.48
N VAL A 295 6.16 -19.10 6.58
CA VAL A 295 7.17 -19.30 5.54
C VAL A 295 7.50 -20.78 5.38
N LEU A 296 7.76 -21.50 6.47
CA LEU A 296 8.07 -22.92 6.44
C LEU A 296 6.90 -23.74 5.89
N LEU A 297 5.68 -23.46 6.35
CA LEU A 297 4.47 -24.14 5.89
C LEU A 297 4.18 -23.83 4.42
N GLY A 298 4.34 -22.58 3.99
CA GLY A 298 4.16 -22.18 2.59
C GLY A 298 5.22 -22.77 1.65
N LEU A 299 6.46 -22.97 2.11
CA LEU A 299 7.49 -23.69 1.35
C LEU A 299 7.15 -25.18 1.25
N TRP A 300 6.68 -25.79 2.33
CA TRP A 300 6.27 -27.20 2.34
C TRP A 300 5.07 -27.45 1.42
N LEU A 301 3.98 -26.68 1.56
CA LEU A 301 2.80 -26.77 0.69
C LEU A 301 3.13 -26.49 -0.78
N GLY A 302 4.07 -25.58 -1.03
CA GLY A 302 4.52 -25.25 -2.37
C GLY A 302 5.14 -26.43 -3.12
N ARG A 303 5.78 -27.40 -2.45
CA ARG A 303 6.47 -28.53 -3.13
C ARG A 303 5.52 -29.43 -3.93
N GLY A 304 4.29 -29.61 -3.46
CA GLY A 304 3.28 -30.44 -4.11
C GLY A 304 2.27 -29.68 -4.97
N SER A 305 2.43 -28.37 -5.12
CA SER A 305 1.46 -27.51 -5.80
C SER A 305 1.85 -27.21 -7.25
N ASP A 306 0.87 -26.84 -8.07
CA ASP A 306 1.11 -26.42 -9.45
C ASP A 306 1.92 -25.10 -9.54
N THR A 307 2.33 -24.73 -10.75
CA THR A 307 3.16 -23.53 -10.99
C THR A 307 2.47 -22.24 -10.57
N ALA A 308 1.17 -22.10 -10.86
CA ALA A 308 0.38 -20.92 -10.51
C ALA A 308 0.24 -20.74 -8.99
N THR A 309 -0.03 -21.83 -8.27
CA THR A 309 -0.12 -21.78 -6.81
C THR A 309 1.24 -21.46 -6.18
N ARG A 310 2.33 -22.07 -6.66
CA ARG A 310 3.69 -21.77 -6.18
C ARG A 310 4.07 -20.30 -6.39
N ALA A 311 3.73 -19.74 -7.54
CA ALA A 311 3.97 -18.34 -7.84
C ALA A 311 3.11 -17.41 -6.94
N SER A 312 1.84 -17.75 -6.72
CA SER A 312 0.96 -17.03 -5.77
C SER A 312 1.53 -17.03 -4.35
N LEU A 313 1.96 -18.20 -3.85
CA LEU A 313 2.62 -18.32 -2.55
C LEU A 313 3.91 -17.50 -2.46
N HIS A 314 4.65 -17.37 -3.56
CA HIS A 314 5.82 -16.51 -3.60
C HIS A 314 5.43 -15.03 -3.49
N THR A 315 4.42 -14.58 -4.23
CA THR A 315 3.90 -13.21 -4.12
C THR A 315 3.44 -12.91 -2.70
N ALA A 316 2.68 -13.83 -2.07
CA ALA A 316 2.23 -13.67 -0.69
C ALA A 316 3.40 -13.49 0.29
N ARG A 317 4.46 -14.31 0.17
CA ARG A 317 5.67 -14.15 1.00
C ARG A 317 6.38 -12.82 0.75
N LEU A 318 6.51 -12.41 -0.51
CA LEU A 318 7.17 -11.17 -0.88
C LEU A 318 6.42 -9.95 -0.32
N ALA A 319 5.10 -9.91 -0.50
CA ALA A 319 4.25 -8.84 -0.02
C ALA A 319 4.27 -8.75 1.51
N LEU A 320 4.19 -9.88 2.20
CA LEU A 320 4.30 -9.96 3.66
C LEU A 320 5.66 -9.48 4.18
N ILE A 321 6.76 -10.06 3.69
CA ILE A 321 8.11 -9.76 4.18
C ILE A 321 8.52 -8.33 3.81
N GLY A 322 8.16 -7.89 2.60
CA GLY A 322 8.36 -6.51 2.16
C GLY A 322 7.59 -5.52 3.02
N SER A 323 6.32 -5.79 3.31
CA SER A 323 5.49 -4.99 4.21
C SER A 323 6.07 -4.89 5.62
N SER A 324 6.39 -6.02 6.25
CA SER A 324 6.89 -6.05 7.63
C SER A 324 8.28 -5.44 7.73
N GLY A 325 9.16 -5.70 6.76
CA GLY A 325 10.50 -5.11 6.71
C GLY A 325 10.44 -3.60 6.57
N LEU A 326 9.60 -3.09 5.68
CA LEU A 326 9.44 -1.65 5.48
C LEU A 326 8.79 -0.97 6.70
N PHE A 327 7.79 -1.61 7.32
CA PHE A 327 7.20 -1.14 8.56
C PHE A 327 8.23 -1.08 9.70
N ALA A 328 9.09 -2.09 9.84
CA ALA A 328 10.18 -2.09 10.82
C ALA A 328 11.18 -0.95 10.56
N VAL A 329 11.65 -0.79 9.31
CA VAL A 329 12.58 0.29 8.92
C VAL A 329 11.99 1.66 9.24
N LEU A 330 10.74 1.92 8.88
CA LEU A 330 10.09 3.21 9.13
C LEU A 330 9.83 3.45 10.61
N SER A 331 9.47 2.41 11.36
CA SER A 331 9.34 2.49 12.82
C SER A 331 10.68 2.90 13.43
N LEU A 332 11.79 2.29 13.00
CA LEU A 332 13.13 2.65 13.50
C LEU A 332 13.54 4.07 13.13
N VAL A 333 13.27 4.50 11.90
CA VAL A 333 13.54 5.89 11.47
C VAL A 333 12.73 6.87 12.33
N LEU A 334 11.43 6.61 12.51
CA LEU A 334 10.56 7.42 13.36
C LEU A 334 11.11 7.51 14.79
N TRP A 335 11.40 6.38 15.42
CA TRP A 335 11.89 6.34 16.81
C TRP A 335 13.30 6.89 16.96
N SER A 336 14.16 6.79 15.94
CA SER A 336 15.48 7.43 15.92
C SER A 336 15.36 8.95 15.92
N VAL A 337 14.46 9.51 15.10
CA VAL A 337 14.20 10.95 15.06
C VAL A 337 13.57 11.42 16.38
N VAL A 338 12.58 10.69 16.90
CA VAL A 338 11.94 11.00 18.18
C VAL A 338 12.98 10.97 19.31
N SER A 339 13.80 9.91 19.41
CA SER A 339 14.84 9.80 20.42
C SER A 339 15.87 10.93 20.31
N PHE A 340 16.25 11.35 19.10
CA PHE A 340 17.18 12.46 18.92
C PHE A 340 16.61 13.80 19.39
N VAL A 341 15.36 14.09 19.05
CA VAL A 341 14.69 15.35 19.44
C VAL A 341 14.37 15.37 20.93
N VAL A 342 13.76 14.30 21.43
CA VAL A 342 13.35 14.17 22.84
C VAL A 342 14.55 14.02 23.74
N GLY A 343 15.56 13.25 23.32
CA GLY A 343 16.80 13.06 24.07
C GLY A 343 17.50 14.39 24.39
N ARG A 344 17.54 15.33 23.45
CA ARG A 344 18.04 16.69 23.71
C ARG A 344 17.27 17.43 24.80
N ALA A 345 15.95 17.30 24.82
CA ALA A 345 15.11 17.92 25.86
C ALA A 345 15.28 17.22 27.23
N LEU A 346 15.70 15.95 27.24
CA LEU A 346 15.83 15.11 28.42
C LEU A 346 17.28 14.85 28.85
N ALA A 347 18.27 15.54 28.25
CA ALA A 347 19.69 15.27 28.47
C ALA A 347 20.13 15.36 29.93
N GLN A 348 19.52 16.28 30.69
CA GLN A 348 19.81 16.50 32.11
C GLN A 348 18.85 15.75 33.04
N PHE A 349 17.85 15.06 32.50
CA PHE A 349 16.84 14.37 33.30
C PHE A 349 17.36 13.01 33.75
N LEU A 350 17.63 12.85 35.04
CA LEU A 350 18.03 11.55 35.60
C LEU A 350 16.83 10.60 35.63
N TYR A 351 17.02 9.41 35.10
CA TYR A 351 15.97 8.41 35.00
C TYR A 351 16.52 7.02 35.33
N LEU A 352 15.79 6.28 36.17
CA LEU A 352 16.13 4.91 36.54
C LEU A 352 15.14 3.94 35.89
N PRO A 353 15.58 3.11 34.92
CA PRO A 353 14.70 2.19 34.25
C PRO A 353 14.12 1.12 35.17
N ILE A 354 12.84 0.79 35.01
CA ILE A 354 12.16 -0.23 35.84
C ILE A 354 12.26 -1.61 35.19
N VAL A 355 12.02 -1.69 33.88
CA VAL A 355 11.90 -2.94 33.12
C VAL A 355 13.25 -3.36 32.58
N PHE A 356 14.00 -2.44 31.97
CA PHE A 356 15.23 -2.79 31.24
C PHE A 356 16.51 -2.75 32.08
N GLY A 357 16.42 -2.52 33.39
CA GLY A 357 17.55 -2.47 34.32
C GLY A 357 18.61 -1.40 34.00
N GLY A 358 19.59 -1.23 34.90
CA GLY A 358 20.73 -0.32 34.70
C GLY A 358 21.09 0.53 35.93
N THR A 359 22.30 1.11 35.92
CA THR A 359 22.74 2.13 36.89
C THR A 359 22.10 3.49 36.57
N TYR A 360 22.23 4.49 37.47
CA TYR A 360 21.72 5.86 37.25
C TYR A 360 22.15 6.42 35.87
N ARG A 361 21.20 6.53 34.94
CA ARG A 361 21.40 7.05 33.57
C ARG A 361 20.56 8.32 33.39
N SER A 362 20.89 9.14 32.40
CA SER A 362 19.95 10.17 31.93
C SER A 362 18.88 9.53 31.04
N ALA A 363 17.71 10.15 30.95
CA ALA A 363 16.65 9.71 30.03
C ALA A 363 17.09 9.77 28.56
N ASP A 364 17.98 10.70 28.20
CA ASP A 364 18.63 10.71 26.88
C ASP A 364 19.43 9.45 26.62
N THR A 365 20.32 9.06 27.55
CA THR A 365 21.10 7.82 27.42
C THR A 365 20.18 6.60 27.34
N PHE A 366 19.14 6.54 28.16
CA PHE A 366 18.15 5.46 28.08
C PHE A 366 17.49 5.36 26.70
N LEU A 367 16.99 6.47 26.15
CA LEU A 367 16.34 6.47 24.83
C LEU A 367 17.32 6.12 23.70
N GLN A 368 18.54 6.67 23.75
CA GLN A 368 19.60 6.36 22.79
C GLN A 368 20.00 4.89 22.84
N ASP A 369 20.18 4.32 24.04
CA ASP A 369 20.52 2.91 24.21
C ASP A 369 19.42 2.01 23.65
N ARG A 370 18.13 2.33 23.91
CA ARG A 370 17.02 1.54 23.35
C ARG A 370 16.95 1.63 21.83
N VAL A 371 17.13 2.81 21.24
CA VAL A 371 17.20 2.94 19.77
C VAL A 371 18.44 2.24 19.21
N HIS A 372 19.56 2.30 19.91
CA HIS A 372 20.81 1.64 19.52
C HIS A 372 20.68 0.12 19.55
N ASP A 373 20.15 -0.46 20.63
CA ASP A 373 19.99 -1.90 20.79
C ASP A 373 18.97 -2.46 19.80
N LEU A 374 17.84 -1.77 19.65
CA LEU A 374 16.81 -2.15 18.67
C LEU A 374 17.27 -1.93 17.23
N GLY A 375 17.93 -0.81 16.93
CA GLY A 375 18.51 -0.52 15.62
C GLY A 375 19.62 -1.52 15.25
N GLY A 376 20.48 -1.83 16.23
CA GLY A 376 21.45 -2.94 16.26
C GLY A 376 20.88 -4.20 15.64
N PHE A 377 19.78 -4.62 16.25
CA PHE A 377 19.07 -5.84 15.89
C PHE A 377 18.55 -5.84 14.44
N PHE A 378 17.86 -4.77 14.06
CA PHE A 378 17.20 -4.71 12.75
C PHE A 378 18.15 -4.39 11.61
N THR A 379 19.43 -4.11 11.85
CA THR A 379 20.31 -3.64 10.78
C THR A 379 20.71 -4.70 9.76
N PRO A 380 20.95 -5.98 10.09
CA PRO A 380 21.06 -7.01 9.06
C PRO A 380 19.84 -7.04 8.13
N LEU A 381 18.64 -6.83 8.68
CA LEU A 381 17.41 -6.71 7.89
C LEU A 381 17.42 -5.44 7.04
N VAL A 382 17.80 -4.29 7.60
CA VAL A 382 17.88 -3.00 6.88
C VAL A 382 18.93 -3.04 5.77
N LEU A 383 20.11 -3.61 6.02
CA LEU A 383 21.17 -3.78 5.02
C LEU A 383 20.76 -4.77 3.95
N GLY A 384 20.16 -5.91 4.32
CA GLY A 384 19.63 -6.87 3.37
C GLY A 384 18.55 -6.25 2.48
N PHE A 385 17.60 -5.53 3.08
CA PHE A 385 16.56 -4.80 2.36
C PHE A 385 17.15 -3.68 1.50
N GLY A 386 18.07 -2.89 2.03
CA GLY A 386 18.75 -1.80 1.32
C GLY A 386 19.55 -2.30 0.13
N PHE A 387 20.24 -3.44 0.27
CA PHE A 387 20.92 -4.12 -0.83
C PHE A 387 19.94 -4.59 -1.90
N LEU A 388 18.81 -5.19 -1.50
CA LEU A 388 17.75 -5.61 -2.44
C LEU A 388 17.14 -4.42 -3.18
N VAL A 389 16.88 -3.31 -2.48
CA VAL A 389 16.39 -2.06 -3.09
C VAL A 389 17.44 -1.49 -4.04
N ALA A 390 18.71 -1.44 -3.64
CA ALA A 390 19.79 -0.97 -4.52
C ALA A 390 19.95 -1.85 -5.76
N ALA A 391 19.84 -3.18 -5.63
CA ALA A 391 19.84 -4.11 -6.75
C ALA A 391 18.62 -3.90 -7.67
N ALA A 392 17.44 -3.71 -7.10
CA ALA A 392 16.23 -3.38 -7.86
C ALA A 392 16.38 -2.05 -8.61
N LEU A 393 16.90 -1.01 -7.94
CA LEU A 393 17.19 0.28 -8.53
C LEU A 393 18.19 0.16 -9.67
N LEU A 394 19.27 -0.60 -9.50
CA LEU A 394 20.26 -0.82 -10.55
C LEU A 394 19.64 -1.47 -11.81
N VAL A 395 18.71 -2.41 -11.62
CA VAL A 395 17.97 -3.04 -12.72
C VAL A 395 17.09 -2.03 -13.44
N VAL A 396 16.34 -1.19 -12.73
CA VAL A 396 15.41 -0.23 -13.36
C VAL A 396 16.07 1.09 -13.76
N LEU A 397 17.29 1.38 -13.32
CA LEU A 397 17.94 2.68 -13.50
C LEU A 397 18.01 3.13 -14.96
N PRO A 398 18.43 2.30 -15.93
CA PRO A 398 18.44 2.72 -17.34
C PRO A 398 17.03 3.07 -17.87
N SER A 399 16.01 2.34 -17.42
CA SER A 399 14.60 2.63 -17.75
C SER A 399 14.13 3.95 -17.13
N LEU A 400 14.52 4.23 -15.88
CA LEU A 400 14.23 5.50 -15.21
C LEU A 400 14.94 6.67 -15.90
N MET A 401 16.14 6.47 -16.43
CA MET A 401 16.81 7.49 -17.23
C MET A 401 16.03 7.81 -18.51
N GLU A 402 15.48 6.80 -19.19
CA GLU A 402 14.61 6.98 -20.36
C GLU A 402 13.23 7.56 -20.00
N GLU A 403 12.78 7.42 -18.76
CA GLU A 403 11.60 8.10 -18.23
C GLU A 403 11.86 9.61 -18.06
N ILE A 404 13.03 9.96 -17.52
CA ILE A 404 13.41 11.35 -17.22
C ILE A 404 13.85 12.12 -18.49
N SER A 405 14.58 11.44 -19.37
CA SER A 405 15.19 11.99 -20.59
C SER A 405 15.02 10.99 -21.74
N PRO A 406 13.83 10.95 -22.36
CA PRO A 406 13.51 9.96 -23.39
C PRO A 406 14.37 10.16 -24.65
N THR A 407 14.91 9.06 -25.15
CA THR A 407 15.66 9.05 -26.40
C THR A 407 14.70 8.95 -27.60
N ALA A 408 14.79 9.89 -28.54
CA ALA A 408 14.00 9.83 -29.77
C ALA A 408 14.38 8.60 -30.63
N ASN A 409 13.38 7.81 -31.01
CA ASN A 409 13.58 6.60 -31.82
C ASN A 409 13.49 6.89 -33.33
N LEU A 410 12.69 7.88 -33.71
CA LEU A 410 12.52 8.35 -35.08
C LEU A 410 13.04 9.79 -35.22
N ASP A 411 13.62 10.08 -36.38
CA ASP A 411 13.97 11.42 -36.84
C ASP A 411 13.39 11.69 -38.23
N ALA A 412 13.66 12.87 -38.81
CA ALA A 412 13.16 13.25 -40.12
C ALA A 412 13.60 12.32 -41.27
N ARG A 413 14.61 11.48 -41.06
CA ARG A 413 15.15 10.51 -42.02
C ARG A 413 14.69 9.08 -41.75
N GLY A 414 13.83 8.86 -40.75
CA GLY A 414 13.31 7.54 -40.37
C GLY A 414 13.84 7.06 -39.03
N VAL A 415 14.23 5.78 -38.93
CA VAL A 415 14.76 5.23 -37.68
C VAL A 415 16.14 5.79 -37.40
N ARG A 416 16.31 6.42 -36.22
CA ARG A 416 17.59 7.00 -35.81
C ARG A 416 18.67 5.92 -35.75
N LYS A 417 19.87 6.22 -36.25
CA LYS A 417 21.02 5.30 -36.16
C LYS A 417 21.25 4.84 -34.72
N GLY A 418 21.30 3.53 -34.50
CA GLY A 418 21.50 2.92 -33.18
C GLY A 418 20.25 2.81 -32.31
N ALA A 419 19.09 3.35 -32.71
CA ALA A 419 17.85 3.26 -31.90
C ALA A 419 17.40 1.82 -31.66
N VAL A 420 17.46 0.97 -32.69
CA VAL A 420 17.10 -0.46 -32.58
C VAL A 420 18.02 -1.19 -31.60
N GLU A 421 19.33 -0.94 -31.67
CA GLU A 421 20.31 -1.57 -30.79
C GLU A 421 20.14 -1.11 -29.34
N TRP A 422 19.88 0.19 -29.14
CA TRP A 422 19.59 0.73 -27.81
C TRP A 422 18.31 0.14 -27.22
N ALA A 423 17.23 0.10 -28.01
CA ALA A 423 15.95 -0.48 -27.59
C ALA A 423 16.13 -1.94 -27.15
N ARG A 424 16.87 -2.74 -27.92
CA ARG A 424 17.19 -4.13 -27.60
C ARG A 424 18.01 -4.27 -26.32
N ARG A 425 19.09 -3.50 -26.15
CA ARG A 425 19.92 -3.52 -24.94
C ARG A 425 19.12 -3.17 -23.70
N LEU A 426 18.31 -2.12 -23.78
CA LEU A 426 17.46 -1.66 -22.68
C LEU A 426 16.44 -2.75 -22.28
N GLY A 427 15.73 -3.33 -23.26
CA GLY A 427 14.76 -4.40 -23.01
C GLY A 427 15.39 -5.67 -22.44
N ASN A 428 16.57 -6.04 -22.93
CA ASN A 428 17.33 -7.20 -22.44
C ASN A 428 17.88 -6.97 -21.03
N TRP A 429 18.42 -5.78 -20.74
CA TRP A 429 18.89 -5.40 -19.41
C TRP A 429 17.76 -5.52 -18.39
N LEU A 430 16.63 -4.88 -18.68
CA LEU A 430 15.47 -4.87 -17.79
C LEU A 430 14.89 -6.29 -17.61
N GLY A 431 14.70 -7.03 -18.72
CA GLY A 431 14.17 -8.40 -18.67
C GLY A 431 15.10 -9.37 -17.93
N GLY A 432 16.40 -9.32 -18.24
CA GLY A 432 17.41 -10.13 -17.55
C GLY A 432 17.52 -9.76 -16.06
N GLY A 433 17.57 -8.47 -15.77
CA GLY A 433 17.63 -7.94 -14.41
C GLY A 433 16.43 -8.34 -13.56
N ILE A 434 15.20 -8.20 -14.07
CA ILE A 434 13.98 -8.61 -13.36
C ILE A 434 13.98 -10.12 -13.08
N ARG A 435 14.47 -10.96 -14.02
CA ARG A 435 14.57 -12.41 -13.81
C ARG A 435 15.61 -12.79 -12.76
N VAL A 436 16.79 -12.19 -12.81
CA VAL A 436 17.86 -12.41 -11.83
C VAL A 436 17.38 -11.97 -10.46
N LEU A 437 16.79 -10.77 -10.39
CA LEU A 437 16.22 -10.22 -9.17
C LEU A 437 15.12 -11.13 -8.64
N GLY A 438 14.15 -11.52 -9.46
CA GLY A 438 13.07 -12.44 -9.08
C GLY A 438 13.59 -13.77 -8.55
N THR A 439 14.67 -14.31 -9.14
CA THR A 439 15.31 -15.55 -8.66
C THR A 439 16.01 -15.33 -7.31
N ALA A 440 16.75 -14.22 -7.16
CA ALA A 440 17.38 -13.85 -5.90
C ALA A 440 16.33 -13.66 -4.78
N PHE A 441 15.22 -12.98 -5.07
CA PHE A 441 14.11 -12.81 -4.13
C PHE A 441 13.46 -14.14 -3.74
N LYS A 442 13.28 -15.08 -4.69
CA LYS A 442 12.75 -16.42 -4.40
C LYS A 442 13.59 -17.19 -3.37
N LEU A 443 14.92 -17.03 -3.42
CA LEU A 443 15.87 -17.79 -2.61
C LEU A 443 16.26 -17.07 -1.32
N LEU A 444 16.69 -15.80 -1.43
CA LEU A 444 17.31 -15.06 -0.33
C LEU A 444 16.28 -14.54 0.68
N VAL A 445 15.11 -14.08 0.22
CA VAL A 445 14.14 -13.44 1.11
C VAL A 445 13.54 -14.39 2.14
N PRO A 446 13.09 -15.62 1.79
CA PRO A 446 12.62 -16.57 2.79
C PRO A 446 13.70 -16.97 3.80
N LEU A 447 14.93 -17.22 3.34
CA LEU A 447 16.05 -17.59 4.20
C LEU A 447 16.43 -16.44 5.14
N GLY A 448 16.56 -15.24 4.59
CA GLY A 448 16.85 -14.03 5.35
C GLY A 448 15.78 -13.71 6.39
N ALA A 449 14.50 -13.89 6.04
CA ALA A 449 13.38 -13.69 6.97
C ALA A 449 13.42 -14.70 8.13
N VAL A 450 13.71 -15.97 7.86
CA VAL A 450 13.82 -16.98 8.93
C VAL A 450 15.05 -16.71 9.80
N ALA A 451 16.21 -16.44 9.20
CA ALA A 451 17.43 -16.16 9.95
C ALA A 451 17.30 -14.90 10.82
N ALA A 452 16.84 -13.78 10.24
CA ALA A 452 16.58 -12.55 10.99
C ALA A 452 15.53 -12.77 12.08
N GLY A 453 14.50 -13.58 11.80
CA GLY A 453 13.48 -13.92 12.79
C GLY A 453 14.02 -14.71 13.98
N VAL A 454 14.86 -15.72 13.75
CA VAL A 454 15.50 -16.50 14.82
C VAL A 454 16.40 -15.61 15.68
N ILE A 455 17.20 -14.76 15.03
CA ILE A 455 18.04 -13.77 15.72
C ILE A 455 17.14 -12.86 16.58
N TYR A 456 15.95 -12.46 16.09
CA TYR A 456 15.03 -11.58 16.82
C TYR A 456 14.46 -12.23 18.06
N LEU A 457 14.01 -13.48 17.92
CA LEU A 457 13.49 -14.24 19.04
C LEU A 457 14.56 -14.46 20.11
N ALA A 458 15.81 -14.72 19.71
CA ALA A 458 16.95 -14.80 20.61
C ALA A 458 17.20 -13.48 21.36
N PHE A 459 17.12 -12.34 20.67
CA PHE A 459 17.26 -11.02 21.28
C PHE A 459 16.14 -10.72 22.29
N VAL A 460 14.88 -10.97 21.93
CA VAL A 460 13.76 -10.77 22.86
C VAL A 460 13.92 -11.68 24.08
N LEU A 461 14.27 -12.95 23.87
CA LEU A 461 14.55 -13.87 24.97
C LEU A 461 15.68 -13.34 25.86
N GLN A 462 16.75 -12.77 25.29
CA GLN A 462 17.85 -12.17 26.03
C GLN A 462 17.37 -11.01 26.94
N GLU A 463 16.65 -10.04 26.39
CA GLU A 463 16.16 -8.87 27.16
C GLU A 463 15.27 -9.29 28.35
N PHE A 464 14.46 -10.35 28.18
CA PHE A 464 13.59 -10.85 29.25
C PHE A 464 14.26 -11.89 30.18
N ALA A 465 15.26 -12.64 29.71
CA ALA A 465 16.01 -13.61 30.52
C ALA A 465 16.93 -12.92 31.53
N PHE A 466 17.58 -11.82 31.13
CA PHE A 466 18.43 -11.03 32.03
C PHE A 466 17.64 -10.37 33.16
N THR A 467 16.38 -10.02 32.91
CA THR A 467 15.50 -9.38 33.89
C THR A 467 14.85 -10.38 34.84
N THR A 468 14.60 -11.62 34.41
CA THR A 468 13.94 -12.66 35.22
C THR A 468 14.89 -13.68 35.84
N GLY A 469 16.16 -13.73 35.41
CA GLY A 469 17.17 -14.68 35.87
C GLY A 469 17.02 -16.11 35.32
N VAL A 470 15.98 -16.38 34.53
CA VAL A 470 15.70 -17.69 33.93
C VAL A 470 16.36 -17.80 32.55
N GLY A 471 17.14 -18.87 32.31
CA GLY A 471 17.75 -19.12 30.99
C GLY A 471 19.08 -18.42 30.71
N LYS A 472 19.78 -17.96 31.77
CA LYS A 472 21.04 -17.19 31.69
C LYS A 472 22.14 -17.87 30.85
N GLU A 473 22.24 -19.20 30.87
CA GLU A 473 23.23 -19.95 30.08
C GLU A 473 22.96 -19.90 28.58
N ILE A 474 21.70 -20.10 28.17
CA ILE A 474 21.28 -19.98 26.77
C ILE A 474 21.43 -18.53 26.29
N ALA A 475 21.07 -17.57 27.15
CA ALA A 475 21.24 -16.15 26.87
C ALA A 475 22.73 -15.80 26.67
N LEU A 476 23.65 -16.29 27.51
CA LEU A 476 25.09 -16.03 27.39
C LEU A 476 25.69 -16.58 26.08
N TRP A 477 25.29 -17.78 25.66
CA TRP A 477 25.72 -18.32 24.36
C TRP A 477 25.21 -17.48 23.18
N LEU A 478 23.95 -17.03 23.25
CA LEU A 478 23.35 -16.13 22.25
C LEU A 478 24.03 -14.75 22.26
N VAL A 479 24.37 -14.21 23.43
CA VAL A 479 25.07 -12.92 23.59
C VAL A 479 26.39 -12.92 22.82
N GLY A 480 27.22 -13.96 22.98
CA GLY A 480 28.50 -14.05 22.27
C GLY A 480 28.35 -14.07 20.74
N SER A 481 27.24 -14.62 20.24
CA SER A 481 26.92 -14.62 18.81
C SER A 481 26.36 -13.27 18.32
N LEU A 482 25.62 -12.56 19.19
CA LEU A 482 25.01 -11.26 18.89
C LEU A 482 26.00 -10.09 19.01
N GLU A 483 27.01 -10.17 19.86
CA GLU A 483 28.05 -9.14 20.01
C GLU A 483 28.83 -8.91 18.71
N ALA A 484 29.05 -9.97 17.90
CA ALA A 484 29.62 -9.84 16.56
C ALA A 484 28.80 -8.96 15.61
N PHE A 485 27.50 -8.79 15.90
CA PHE A 485 26.59 -7.91 15.16
C PHE A 485 26.39 -6.54 15.82
N LYS A 486 26.88 -6.27 17.04
CA LYS A 486 26.71 -4.99 17.75
C LYS A 486 27.79 -3.92 17.43
N GLY A 487 28.29 -3.87 16.19
CA GLY A 487 29.41 -2.99 15.79
C GLY A 487 29.05 -1.53 15.45
N GLU A 488 30.02 -0.61 15.51
CA GLU A 488 29.89 0.84 15.22
C GLU A 488 29.42 1.18 13.80
N THR A 489 29.67 0.31 12.81
CA THR A 489 29.22 0.42 11.41
C THR A 489 27.71 0.56 11.27
N LEU A 490 26.99 0.14 12.31
CA LEU A 490 25.57 -0.10 12.37
C LEU A 490 24.82 1.16 12.86
N VAL A 491 25.40 1.85 13.86
CA VAL A 491 25.03 3.20 14.28
C VAL A 491 25.29 4.21 13.15
N ALA A 492 26.38 4.03 12.41
CA ALA A 492 26.68 4.86 11.25
C ALA A 492 25.59 4.71 10.17
N ALA A 493 25.16 3.48 9.83
CA ALA A 493 24.09 3.25 8.86
C ALA A 493 22.74 3.84 9.32
N GLY A 494 22.38 3.67 10.59
CA GLY A 494 21.17 4.30 11.18
C GLY A 494 21.23 5.83 11.16
N LYS A 495 22.38 6.43 11.51
CA LYS A 495 22.64 7.88 11.40
C LYS A 495 22.61 8.36 9.94
N TRP A 496 23.09 7.57 8.98
CA TRP A 496 23.02 7.86 7.55
C TRP A 496 21.57 7.79 7.03
N LEU A 497 20.77 6.83 7.48
CA LEU A 497 19.35 6.73 7.10
C LEU A 497 18.51 7.84 7.74
N ALA A 498 18.73 8.14 9.03
CA ALA A 498 18.08 9.25 9.72
C ALA A 498 18.53 10.60 9.14
N GLY A 499 19.83 10.77 8.87
CA GLY A 499 20.40 11.93 8.21
C GLY A 499 19.93 12.09 6.77
N GLY A 500 19.77 10.98 6.03
CA GLY A 500 19.20 10.93 4.70
C GLY A 500 17.72 11.33 4.72
N ALA A 501 16.92 10.78 5.63
CA ALA A 501 15.51 11.16 5.83
C ALA A 501 15.37 12.65 6.21
N LEU A 502 16.24 13.16 7.08
CA LEU A 502 16.28 14.57 7.47
C LEU A 502 16.70 15.47 6.29
N THR A 503 17.68 15.03 5.49
CA THR A 503 18.13 15.74 4.28
C THR A 503 17.04 15.76 3.21
N LEU A 504 16.32 14.65 3.03
CA LEU A 504 15.15 14.53 2.14
C LEU A 504 14.00 15.43 2.60
N ALA A 505 13.75 15.50 3.90
CA ALA A 505 12.76 16.41 4.48
C ALA A 505 13.18 17.89 4.35
N ALA A 506 14.47 18.19 4.52
CA ALA A 506 15.04 19.54 4.40
C ALA A 506 15.14 20.02 2.94
N LEU A 507 15.25 19.11 1.97
CA LEU A 507 15.31 19.41 0.53
C LEU A 507 13.99 19.93 -0.05
N GLY A 508 12.90 19.92 0.72
CA GLY A 508 11.67 20.68 0.46
C GLY A 508 11.15 20.59 -0.99
N SER A 509 10.80 21.75 -1.57
CA SER A 509 10.12 21.85 -2.87
C SER A 509 10.92 21.32 -4.07
N ARG A 510 12.26 21.23 -3.96
CA ARG A 510 13.10 20.68 -5.04
C ARG A 510 13.05 19.15 -5.09
N PHE A 511 12.85 18.51 -3.94
CA PHE A 511 12.63 17.07 -3.90
C PHE A 511 11.28 16.71 -4.54
N THR A 512 10.23 17.51 -4.34
CA THR A 512 8.90 17.25 -4.94
C THR A 512 8.88 17.23 -6.47
N GLU A 513 9.77 17.97 -7.14
CA GLU A 513 9.81 18.01 -8.61
C GLU A 513 10.46 16.75 -9.21
N THR A 514 11.58 16.30 -8.63
CA THR A 514 12.25 15.03 -9.01
C THR A 514 11.47 13.81 -8.53
N PHE A 515 10.91 13.86 -7.31
CA PHE A 515 10.05 12.82 -6.76
C PHE A 515 8.74 12.71 -7.55
N GLY A 516 8.22 13.81 -8.12
CA GLY A 516 7.06 13.78 -9.01
C GLY A 516 7.22 12.85 -10.21
N ARG A 517 8.45 12.71 -10.75
CA ARG A 517 8.77 11.77 -11.83
C ARG A 517 9.00 10.34 -11.36
N LEU A 518 9.58 10.15 -10.17
CA LEU A 518 9.73 8.82 -9.54
C LEU A 518 8.44 8.28 -8.92
N ARG A 519 7.47 9.17 -8.67
CA ARG A 519 6.14 8.85 -8.14
C ARG A 519 5.42 7.85 -9.02
N VAL A 520 5.68 7.83 -10.33
CA VAL A 520 5.06 6.89 -11.29
C VAL A 520 5.22 5.42 -10.85
N VAL A 521 6.37 5.04 -10.29
CA VAL A 521 6.62 3.68 -9.78
C VAL A 521 5.76 3.40 -8.55
N LEU A 522 5.68 4.35 -7.62
CA LEU A 522 4.90 4.22 -6.39
C LEU A 522 3.40 4.22 -6.69
N ASP A 523 2.95 5.09 -7.59
CA ASP A 523 1.56 5.18 -8.06
C ASP A 523 1.14 3.85 -8.71
N ALA A 524 2.02 3.18 -9.47
CA ALA A 524 1.71 1.86 -10.05
C ALA A 524 1.45 0.79 -8.97
N VAL A 525 2.27 0.76 -7.90
CA VAL A 525 2.07 -0.19 -6.78
C VAL A 525 0.79 0.13 -6.01
N LEU A 526 0.54 1.43 -5.76
CA LEU A 526 -0.66 1.91 -5.08
C LEU A 526 -1.93 1.63 -5.88
N ASP A 527 -1.89 1.80 -7.21
CA ASP A 527 -3.01 1.51 -8.10
C ASP A 527 -3.35 0.01 -8.08
N ILE A 528 -2.36 -0.88 -8.06
CA ILE A 528 -2.57 -2.33 -7.91
C ILE A 528 -3.23 -2.64 -6.56
N ASP A 529 -2.69 -2.08 -5.47
CA ASP A 529 -3.20 -2.29 -4.12
C ASP A 529 -4.66 -1.82 -4.00
N ASN A 530 -4.94 -0.59 -4.43
CA ASN A 530 -6.29 -0.02 -4.40
C ASN A 530 -7.25 -0.75 -5.34
N TYR A 531 -6.77 -1.33 -6.45
CA TYR A 531 -7.61 -2.12 -7.35
C TYR A 531 -8.09 -3.44 -6.73
N PHE A 532 -7.34 -4.02 -5.79
CA PHE A 532 -7.76 -5.22 -5.05
C PHE A 532 -8.41 -4.92 -3.68
N ALA A 533 -8.42 -3.66 -3.26
CA ALA A 533 -8.92 -3.28 -1.94
C ALA A 533 -10.42 -3.58 -1.75
N ASP A 534 -10.74 -4.19 -0.60
CA ASP A 534 -12.10 -4.39 -0.08
C ASP A 534 -12.31 -3.59 1.22
N PRO A 535 -12.59 -2.28 1.12
CA PRO A 535 -12.69 -1.42 2.29
C PRO A 535 -13.95 -1.71 3.13
N PRO A 536 -13.89 -1.51 4.46
CA PRO A 536 -15.03 -1.76 5.36
C PRO A 536 -16.27 -0.90 5.04
N ASN A 537 -16.11 0.24 4.38
CA ASN A 537 -17.20 1.14 3.99
C ASN A 537 -18.03 0.65 2.80
N ARG A 538 -17.81 -0.59 2.30
CA ARG A 538 -18.58 -1.18 1.18
C ARG A 538 -18.51 -0.41 -0.13
N GLN A 539 -17.42 0.31 -0.35
CA GLN A 539 -17.17 1.07 -1.59
C GLN A 539 -15.87 0.61 -2.27
N PRO A 540 -15.77 -0.65 -2.74
CA PRO A 540 -14.57 -1.15 -3.37
C PRO A 540 -14.23 -0.37 -4.65
N PRO A 541 -13.02 0.19 -4.80
CA PRO A 541 -12.63 1.01 -5.95
C PRO A 541 -12.91 0.34 -7.29
N ARG A 542 -12.52 -0.94 -7.44
CA ARG A 542 -12.74 -1.72 -8.66
C ARG A 542 -14.20 -1.80 -9.08
N ALA A 543 -15.12 -2.00 -8.13
CA ALA A 543 -16.55 -2.08 -8.44
C ALA A 543 -17.12 -0.72 -8.87
N ARG A 544 -16.68 0.37 -8.25
CA ARG A 544 -17.05 1.75 -8.65
C ARG A 544 -16.53 2.06 -10.06
N ILE A 545 -15.28 1.71 -10.34
CA ILE A 545 -14.66 1.85 -11.67
C ILE A 545 -15.47 1.06 -12.71
N TYR A 546 -15.85 -0.19 -12.42
CA TYR A 546 -16.64 -1.01 -13.34
C TYR A 546 -18.02 -0.44 -13.61
N SER A 547 -18.69 0.04 -12.56
CA SER A 547 -20.03 0.64 -12.67
C SER A 547 -20.00 1.89 -13.54
N ARG A 548 -19.01 2.78 -13.32
CA ARG A 548 -18.79 3.98 -14.14
C ARG A 548 -18.49 3.62 -15.59
N TYR A 549 -17.59 2.66 -15.81
CA TYR A 549 -17.17 2.28 -17.16
C TYR A 549 -18.31 1.60 -17.94
N ALA A 550 -19.03 0.66 -17.32
CA ALA A 550 -20.20 0.03 -17.95
C ALA A 550 -21.29 1.06 -18.29
N SER A 551 -21.50 2.06 -17.43
CA SER A 551 -22.43 3.17 -17.70
C SER A 551 -22.00 4.00 -18.91
N LEU A 552 -20.71 4.32 -19.05
CA LEU A 552 -20.17 5.01 -20.22
C LEU A 552 -20.37 4.17 -21.49
N LEU A 553 -20.07 2.87 -21.46
CA LEU A 553 -20.27 1.99 -22.62
C LEU A 553 -21.74 1.91 -23.04
N ALA A 554 -22.67 1.83 -22.08
CA ALA A 554 -24.11 1.86 -22.33
C ALA A 554 -24.57 3.21 -22.91
N TYR A 555 -24.02 4.31 -22.42
CA TYR A 555 -24.27 5.64 -22.97
C TYR A 555 -23.81 5.74 -24.43
N LEU A 556 -22.58 5.28 -24.74
CA LEU A 556 -22.06 5.28 -26.11
C LEU A 556 -22.92 4.41 -27.04
N ARG A 557 -23.40 3.26 -26.56
CA ARG A 557 -24.36 2.46 -27.32
C ARG A 557 -25.62 3.25 -27.66
N ASN A 558 -26.24 3.89 -26.67
CA ASN A 558 -27.48 4.63 -26.84
C ASN A 558 -27.29 5.90 -27.71
N ALA A 559 -26.09 6.46 -27.75
CA ALA A 559 -25.74 7.60 -28.59
C ALA A 559 -25.58 7.25 -30.09
N GLY A 560 -25.66 5.97 -30.47
CA GLY A 560 -25.68 5.55 -31.88
C GLY A 560 -24.31 5.53 -32.58
N TYR A 561 -23.20 5.40 -31.84
CA TYR A 561 -21.88 5.24 -32.45
C TYR A 561 -21.80 3.94 -33.26
N ALA A 562 -21.07 3.95 -34.37
CA ALA A 562 -20.89 2.76 -35.21
C ALA A 562 -19.91 1.72 -34.61
N ARG A 563 -19.04 2.15 -33.69
CA ARG A 563 -18.03 1.31 -33.03
C ARG A 563 -17.50 2.00 -31.78
N ILE A 564 -16.86 1.23 -30.91
CA ILE A 564 -16.10 1.72 -29.77
C ILE A 564 -14.64 1.27 -29.92
N VAL A 565 -13.69 2.20 -29.79
CA VAL A 565 -12.25 1.90 -29.71
C VAL A 565 -11.75 2.38 -28.36
N ILE A 566 -11.38 1.44 -27.51
CA ILE A 566 -10.82 1.72 -26.19
C ILE A 566 -9.32 1.85 -26.36
N VAL A 567 -8.76 2.99 -25.98
CA VAL A 567 -7.31 3.19 -25.88
C VAL A 567 -6.95 3.26 -24.40
N ALA A 568 -6.14 2.32 -23.94
CA ALA A 568 -5.85 2.12 -22.54
C ALA A 568 -4.34 2.10 -22.29
N HIS A 569 -3.89 2.88 -21.29
CA HIS A 569 -2.50 2.92 -20.85
C HIS A 569 -2.38 2.34 -19.44
N SER A 570 -1.32 1.57 -19.19
CA SER A 570 -0.97 1.09 -17.85
C SER A 570 -2.13 0.37 -17.15
N GLN A 571 -2.50 0.78 -15.93
CA GLN A 571 -3.64 0.29 -15.16
C GLN A 571 -4.97 0.30 -15.94
N GLY A 572 -5.18 1.27 -16.84
CA GLY A 572 -6.36 1.32 -17.71
C GLY A 572 -6.50 0.07 -18.59
N THR A 573 -5.38 -0.59 -18.92
CA THR A 573 -5.37 -1.84 -19.67
C THR A 573 -6.02 -2.97 -18.87
N VAL A 574 -5.67 -3.09 -17.58
CA VAL A 574 -6.20 -4.12 -16.69
C VAL A 574 -7.67 -3.90 -16.44
N ILE A 575 -8.05 -2.66 -16.13
CA ILE A 575 -9.44 -2.25 -15.95
C ILE A 575 -10.27 -2.60 -17.18
N SER A 576 -9.80 -2.23 -18.38
CA SER A 576 -10.54 -2.46 -19.62
C SER A 576 -10.63 -3.95 -19.96
N ALA A 577 -9.53 -4.69 -19.91
CA ALA A 577 -9.51 -6.10 -20.26
C ALA A 577 -10.34 -6.94 -19.26
N ASP A 578 -10.20 -6.71 -17.96
CA ASP A 578 -10.97 -7.44 -16.95
C ASP A 578 -12.47 -7.12 -17.04
N LEU A 579 -12.87 -5.85 -17.25
CA LEU A 579 -14.28 -5.49 -17.39
C LEU A 579 -14.89 -6.12 -18.63
N LEU A 580 -14.24 -6.00 -19.79
CA LEU A 580 -14.74 -6.57 -21.03
C LEU A 580 -14.88 -8.08 -20.91
N ARG A 581 -13.87 -8.75 -20.33
CA ARG A 581 -13.92 -10.17 -20.02
C ARG A 581 -15.05 -10.52 -19.06
N TYR A 582 -15.23 -9.76 -17.99
CA TYR A 582 -16.29 -9.99 -17.03
C TYR A 582 -17.67 -9.90 -17.69
N LEU A 583 -17.93 -8.84 -18.47
CA LEU A 583 -19.17 -8.67 -19.21
C LEU A 583 -19.38 -9.79 -20.25
N HIS A 584 -18.32 -10.22 -20.92
CA HIS A 584 -18.36 -11.28 -21.91
C HIS A 584 -18.73 -12.63 -21.28
N VAL A 585 -17.99 -13.05 -20.24
CA VAL A 585 -18.18 -14.34 -19.55
C VAL A 585 -19.53 -14.40 -18.85
N GLN A 586 -20.01 -13.28 -18.29
CA GLN A 586 -21.33 -13.20 -17.66
C GLN A 586 -22.48 -13.04 -18.67
N GLY A 587 -22.20 -12.98 -19.97
CA GLY A 587 -23.22 -12.77 -21.02
C GLY A 587 -23.86 -11.36 -21.01
N ARG A 588 -23.36 -10.44 -20.18
CA ARG A 588 -23.88 -9.07 -20.00
C ARG A 588 -23.36 -8.08 -21.03
N GLN A 589 -22.43 -8.51 -21.88
CA GLN A 589 -21.83 -7.63 -22.88
C GLN A 589 -22.88 -7.08 -23.87
N GLN A 590 -23.83 -7.90 -24.30
CA GLN A 590 -24.95 -7.47 -25.17
C GLN A 590 -25.81 -6.40 -24.47
N ASP A 591 -26.03 -6.52 -23.16
CA ASP A 591 -26.82 -5.53 -22.40
C ASP A 591 -26.11 -4.18 -22.24
N VAL A 592 -24.77 -4.15 -22.36
CA VAL A 592 -23.97 -2.94 -22.19
C VAL A 592 -23.61 -2.30 -23.53
N VAL A 593 -23.07 -3.07 -24.48
CA VAL A 593 -22.61 -2.53 -25.78
C VAL A 593 -23.49 -2.95 -26.97
N GLY A 594 -24.47 -3.84 -26.77
CA GLY A 594 -25.29 -4.38 -27.87
C GLY A 594 -24.45 -5.08 -28.93
N THR A 595 -24.76 -4.82 -30.20
CA THR A 595 -24.01 -5.35 -31.35
C THR A 595 -22.81 -4.47 -31.74
N LEU A 596 -22.46 -3.46 -30.95
CA LEU A 596 -21.39 -2.54 -31.32
C LEU A 596 -20.02 -3.22 -31.29
N PRO A 597 -19.24 -3.14 -32.39
CA PRO A 597 -17.86 -3.62 -32.40
C PRO A 597 -17.02 -2.84 -31.38
N VAL A 598 -16.48 -3.55 -30.40
CA VAL A 598 -15.50 -3.02 -29.44
C VAL A 598 -14.11 -3.47 -29.85
N ALA A 599 -13.15 -2.55 -29.98
CA ALA A 599 -11.74 -2.86 -30.16
C ALA A 599 -10.93 -2.28 -29.00
N LEU A 600 -9.84 -2.96 -28.63
CA LEU A 600 -8.98 -2.59 -27.52
C LEU A 600 -7.56 -2.30 -28.03
N VAL A 601 -7.04 -1.13 -27.72
CA VAL A 601 -5.64 -0.74 -27.96
C VAL A 601 -5.00 -0.49 -26.60
N THR A 602 -3.98 -1.27 -26.26
CA THR A 602 -3.28 -1.19 -24.97
C THR A 602 -1.87 -0.70 -25.17
N VAL A 603 -1.40 0.11 -24.23
CA VAL A 603 -0.02 0.59 -24.19
C VAL A 603 0.57 0.48 -22.79
N GLY A 604 1.82 0.01 -22.69
CA GLY A 604 2.49 -0.21 -21.40
C GLY A 604 1.71 -1.16 -20.48
N SER A 605 1.21 -2.27 -21.02
CA SER A 605 0.25 -3.16 -20.36
C SER A 605 0.87 -3.97 -19.21
N PRO A 606 0.47 -3.77 -17.94
CA PRO A 606 0.99 -4.54 -16.81
C PRO A 606 0.32 -5.91 -16.67
N LEU A 607 -0.63 -6.26 -17.54
CA LEU A 607 -1.42 -7.50 -17.43
C LEU A 607 -0.55 -8.75 -17.33
N ARG A 608 0.50 -8.84 -18.15
CA ARG A 608 1.38 -10.00 -18.16
C ARG A 608 2.52 -9.88 -17.15
N ASP A 609 3.23 -8.75 -17.15
CA ASP A 609 4.47 -8.56 -16.40
C ASP A 609 4.28 -8.36 -14.88
N LEU A 610 3.12 -7.83 -14.47
CA LEU A 610 2.79 -7.62 -13.06
C LEU A 610 1.60 -8.47 -12.62
N TYR A 611 0.44 -8.34 -13.28
CA TYR A 611 -0.79 -8.96 -12.79
C TYR A 611 -0.77 -10.48 -12.91
N ALA A 612 -0.51 -11.03 -14.10
CA ALA A 612 -0.42 -12.47 -14.30
C ALA A 612 0.79 -13.10 -13.60
N GLU A 613 1.91 -12.39 -13.47
CA GLU A 613 3.08 -12.88 -12.73
C GLU A 613 2.80 -12.98 -11.23
N ARG A 614 2.17 -11.96 -10.65
CA ARG A 614 2.01 -11.85 -9.19
C ARG A 614 0.72 -12.49 -8.70
N PHE A 615 -0.34 -12.50 -9.51
CA PHE A 615 -1.65 -13.06 -9.20
C PHE A 615 -2.10 -14.10 -10.24
N PRO A 616 -1.28 -15.14 -10.51
CA PRO A 616 -1.52 -16.09 -11.62
C PRO A 616 -2.82 -16.87 -11.48
N LEU A 617 -3.35 -17.05 -10.26
CA LEU A 617 -4.64 -17.70 -10.03
C LEU A 617 -5.83 -16.83 -10.47
N LEU A 618 -5.75 -15.51 -10.29
CA LEU A 618 -6.76 -14.57 -10.78
C LEU A 618 -6.63 -14.37 -12.29
N TYR A 619 -5.40 -14.24 -12.79
CA TYR A 619 -5.14 -13.94 -14.20
C TYR A 619 -4.80 -15.19 -15.01
N ARG A 620 -5.31 -16.36 -14.60
CA ARG A 620 -5.05 -17.64 -15.29
C ARG A 620 -5.47 -17.61 -16.76
N TRP A 621 -6.45 -16.80 -17.09
CA TRP A 621 -6.95 -16.57 -18.45
C TRP A 621 -5.91 -15.91 -19.38
N MET A 622 -4.83 -15.34 -18.84
CA MET A 622 -3.68 -14.85 -19.62
C MET A 622 -2.82 -15.98 -20.21
N GLY A 623 -3.03 -17.23 -19.81
CA GLY A 623 -2.35 -18.40 -20.37
C GLY A 623 -0.86 -18.52 -20.03
N SER A 624 -0.17 -19.39 -20.77
CA SER A 624 1.26 -19.68 -20.56
C SER A 624 2.16 -18.64 -21.24
N ARG A 625 3.26 -18.30 -20.56
CA ARG A 625 4.29 -17.41 -21.13
C ARG A 625 5.11 -18.07 -22.24
N GLU A 626 5.10 -19.39 -22.34
CA GLU A 626 5.89 -20.16 -23.29
C GLU A 626 5.22 -20.28 -24.66
N ALA A 627 3.92 -19.98 -24.74
CA ALA A 627 3.18 -20.06 -25.99
C ALA A 627 3.75 -19.06 -27.02
N GLY A 628 3.88 -19.51 -28.28
CA GLY A 628 4.23 -18.64 -29.39
C GLY A 628 3.14 -17.60 -29.64
N PHE A 629 3.49 -16.48 -30.27
CA PHE A 629 2.56 -15.34 -30.48
C PHE A 629 1.21 -15.75 -31.10
N ALA A 630 1.22 -16.71 -32.04
CA ALA A 630 0.01 -17.19 -32.70
C ALA A 630 -0.93 -17.98 -31.76
N ASP A 631 -0.38 -18.69 -30.78
CA ASP A 631 -1.11 -19.59 -29.88
C ASP A 631 -1.27 -19.04 -28.46
N ALA A 632 -0.61 -17.93 -28.14
CA ALA A 632 -0.68 -17.29 -26.83
C ALA A 632 -2.11 -16.88 -26.50
N ALA A 633 -2.56 -17.12 -25.28
CA ALA A 633 -3.81 -16.54 -24.78
C ALA A 633 -3.53 -15.13 -24.22
N PRO A 634 -4.56 -14.27 -24.08
CA PRO A 634 -5.92 -14.40 -24.61
C PRO A 634 -6.01 -13.98 -26.09
N ALA A 635 -6.98 -14.48 -26.83
CA ALA A 635 -7.46 -13.86 -28.06
C ALA A 635 -8.32 -12.62 -27.74
N ALA A 636 -8.56 -11.73 -28.71
CA ALA A 636 -9.45 -10.58 -28.47
C ALA A 636 -10.89 -11.06 -28.20
N ALA A 637 -11.32 -12.11 -28.90
CA ALA A 637 -12.62 -12.72 -28.71
C ALA A 637 -12.86 -13.27 -27.29
N ASP A 638 -11.81 -13.71 -26.58
CA ASP A 638 -11.94 -14.26 -25.21
C ASP A 638 -12.39 -13.22 -24.18
N ILE A 639 -12.19 -11.93 -24.48
CA ILE A 639 -12.68 -10.81 -23.67
C ILE A 639 -13.86 -10.09 -24.34
N GLY A 640 -14.42 -10.65 -25.41
CA GLY A 640 -15.50 -10.03 -26.18
C GLY A 640 -15.06 -8.86 -27.06
N ALA A 641 -13.77 -8.63 -27.26
CA ALA A 641 -13.28 -7.62 -28.20
C ALA A 641 -13.18 -8.18 -29.63
N THR A 642 -13.42 -7.32 -30.62
CA THR A 642 -13.27 -7.66 -32.05
C THR A 642 -11.82 -7.63 -32.52
N GLN A 643 -10.97 -6.87 -31.82
CA GLN A 643 -9.55 -6.75 -32.09
C GLN A 643 -8.83 -6.24 -30.83
N TRP A 644 -7.63 -6.76 -30.58
CA TRP A 644 -6.74 -6.30 -29.52
C TRP A 644 -5.36 -5.95 -30.08
N VAL A 645 -4.95 -4.68 -29.98
CA VAL A 645 -3.61 -4.21 -30.32
C VAL A 645 -2.85 -3.88 -29.05
N ASN A 646 -1.61 -4.36 -28.88
CA ASN A 646 -0.72 -3.96 -27.81
C ASN A 646 0.53 -3.25 -28.36
N ALA A 647 0.93 -2.13 -27.77
CA ALA A 647 2.22 -1.51 -28.05
C ALA A 647 3.02 -1.28 -26.77
N CYS A 648 4.33 -1.52 -26.82
CA CYS A 648 5.21 -1.33 -25.67
C CYS A 648 6.43 -0.48 -26.02
N ARG A 649 7.10 0.05 -25.00
CA ARG A 649 8.48 0.55 -25.07
C ARG A 649 9.40 -0.47 -24.42
N SER A 650 10.63 -0.61 -24.91
CA SER A 650 11.52 -1.66 -24.41
C SER A 650 11.99 -1.44 -22.97
N GLY A 651 12.05 -0.18 -22.53
CA GLY A 651 12.40 0.23 -21.17
C GLY A 651 11.21 0.31 -20.22
N ASP A 652 9.99 -0.06 -20.63
CA ASP A 652 8.84 -0.02 -19.74
C ASP A 652 8.99 -1.07 -18.62
N TYR A 653 9.15 -0.59 -17.38
CA TYR A 653 9.31 -1.41 -16.17
C TYR A 653 7.98 -1.82 -15.53
N VAL A 654 6.86 -1.33 -16.04
CA VAL A 654 5.50 -1.66 -15.58
C VAL A 654 4.88 -2.74 -16.47
N GLY A 655 5.03 -2.62 -17.79
CA GLY A 655 4.39 -3.57 -18.71
C GLY A 655 4.86 -3.49 -20.15
N ARG A 656 5.18 -4.66 -20.74
CA ARG A 656 5.67 -4.77 -22.12
C ARG A 656 4.74 -5.63 -22.98
N PHE A 657 5.24 -6.77 -23.45
CA PHE A 657 4.52 -7.64 -24.37
C PHE A 657 3.47 -8.49 -23.63
N ILE A 658 2.30 -8.65 -24.25
CA ILE A 658 1.20 -9.51 -23.80
C ILE A 658 1.34 -10.91 -24.41
N TRP A 659 1.73 -11.04 -25.67
CA TRP A 659 1.75 -12.34 -26.36
C TRP A 659 3.16 -12.79 -26.74
N THR A 660 4.03 -11.85 -27.11
CA THR A 660 5.42 -12.15 -27.49
C THR A 660 6.17 -12.79 -26.32
N ARG A 661 6.98 -13.80 -26.62
CA ARG A 661 7.78 -14.52 -25.61
C ARG A 661 8.91 -13.62 -25.11
N GLU A 662 9.27 -13.79 -23.83
CA GLU A 662 10.32 -12.99 -23.20
C GLU A 662 11.75 -13.30 -23.68
N ASP A 663 11.97 -14.49 -24.23
CA ASP A 663 13.26 -14.92 -24.77
C ASP A 663 13.49 -14.44 -26.21
N ASP A 664 12.45 -13.91 -26.86
CA ASP A 664 12.56 -13.32 -28.20
C ASP A 664 13.15 -11.91 -28.11
N ALA A 665 14.46 -11.82 -27.87
CA ALA A 665 15.19 -10.56 -27.83
C ALA A 665 15.15 -9.77 -29.17
N ALA A 666 14.78 -10.43 -30.27
CA ALA A 666 14.61 -9.75 -31.56
C ALA A 666 13.34 -8.89 -31.62
N SER A 667 12.39 -9.12 -30.70
CA SER A 667 11.12 -8.39 -30.63
C SER A 667 11.24 -6.93 -30.19
N PHE A 668 12.32 -6.54 -29.51
CA PHE A 668 12.60 -5.14 -29.11
C PHE A 668 13.11 -4.29 -30.29
N GLY A 669 12.31 -4.22 -31.35
CA GLY A 669 12.53 -3.34 -32.50
C GLY A 669 12.02 -1.92 -32.31
N VAL A 670 12.16 -1.10 -33.35
CA VAL A 670 11.49 0.19 -33.49
C VAL A 670 10.43 0.02 -34.58
N ALA A 671 9.15 0.02 -34.20
CA ALA A 671 8.06 -0.10 -35.14
C ALA A 671 8.07 1.09 -36.11
N THR A 672 7.99 0.78 -37.40
CA THR A 672 7.92 1.77 -38.48
C THR A 672 6.62 1.63 -39.25
N VAL A 673 6.26 2.70 -39.96
CA VAL A 673 5.17 2.69 -40.92
C VAL A 673 5.77 2.37 -42.29
N GLY A 674 5.34 1.26 -42.87
CA GLY A 674 5.75 0.84 -44.21
C GLY A 674 5.25 1.79 -45.30
N SER A 675 5.76 1.62 -46.52
CA SER A 675 5.32 2.37 -47.69
C SER A 675 3.85 2.15 -48.04
N ASP A 676 3.27 1.04 -47.59
CA ASP A 676 1.84 0.72 -47.69
C ASP A 676 0.98 1.42 -46.62
N GLY A 677 1.59 2.27 -45.78
CA GLY A 677 0.93 2.97 -44.69
C GLY A 677 0.60 2.08 -43.49
N ARG A 678 1.11 0.83 -43.44
CA ARG A 678 0.84 -0.09 -42.33
C ARG A 678 2.01 -0.14 -41.35
N VAL A 679 1.67 -0.33 -40.08
CA VAL A 679 2.67 -0.52 -39.02
C VAL A 679 3.25 -1.92 -39.10
N GLN A 680 4.58 -1.99 -39.07
CA GLN A 680 5.32 -3.24 -38.88
C GLN A 680 5.05 -3.78 -37.47
N ALA A 681 4.24 -4.85 -37.40
CA ALA A 681 3.79 -5.47 -36.16
C ALA A 681 3.63 -6.98 -36.34
N SER A 682 3.81 -7.73 -35.26
CA SER A 682 3.41 -9.14 -35.17
C SER A 682 1.89 -9.22 -35.16
N ARG A 683 1.30 -10.05 -36.03
CA ARG A 683 -0.16 -10.15 -36.19
C ARG A 683 -0.58 -11.61 -36.31
N ALA A 684 -1.65 -11.98 -35.61
CA ALA A 684 -2.25 -13.30 -35.66
C ALA A 684 -3.75 -13.16 -35.38
N GLY A 685 -4.61 -13.49 -36.35
CA GLY A 685 -6.06 -13.39 -36.19
C GLY A 685 -6.54 -11.99 -35.79
N ASP A 686 -7.06 -11.87 -34.57
CA ASP A 686 -7.66 -10.66 -34.00
C ASP A 686 -6.68 -9.83 -33.14
N ARG A 687 -5.41 -10.26 -33.02
CA ARG A 687 -4.38 -9.57 -32.21
C ARG A 687 -3.22 -9.01 -33.02
N ALA A 688 -2.65 -7.93 -32.52
CA ALA A 688 -1.43 -7.32 -33.05
C ALA A 688 -0.54 -6.78 -31.93
N GLU A 689 0.77 -6.87 -32.10
CA GLU A 689 1.73 -6.39 -31.11
C GLU A 689 3.01 -5.83 -31.75
N PHE A 690 3.56 -4.76 -31.17
CA PHE A 690 4.81 -4.15 -31.63
C PHE A 690 5.49 -3.30 -30.56
N CYS A 691 6.80 -3.08 -30.72
CA CYS A 691 7.60 -2.22 -29.85
C CYS A 691 7.86 -0.86 -30.53
N LEU A 692 7.59 0.24 -29.83
CA LEU A 692 7.83 1.62 -30.31
C LEU A 692 9.30 2.04 -30.24
N GLY A 693 10.18 1.18 -29.69
CA GLY A 693 11.59 1.46 -29.47
C GLY A 693 11.93 1.67 -27.99
N ALA A 694 13.06 2.33 -27.74
CA ALA A 694 13.48 2.72 -26.40
C ALA A 694 12.53 3.76 -25.79
N GLY A 695 12.37 3.74 -24.48
CA GLY A 695 11.56 4.70 -23.74
C GLY A 695 11.05 4.13 -22.43
N GLY A 696 10.69 5.02 -21.51
CA GLY A 696 10.03 4.70 -20.25
C GLY A 696 8.52 4.46 -20.39
N HIS A 697 7.85 4.36 -19.24
CA HIS A 697 6.44 3.99 -19.10
C HIS A 697 5.45 5.11 -19.53
N THR A 698 5.84 6.38 -19.51
CA THR A 698 4.91 7.49 -19.83
C THR A 698 5.01 8.01 -21.28
N HIS A 699 5.98 7.54 -22.06
CA HIS A 699 6.32 8.11 -23.37
C HIS A 699 5.60 7.44 -24.56
N TYR A 700 4.36 6.99 -24.38
CA TYR A 700 3.60 6.31 -25.44
C TYR A 700 2.99 7.22 -26.48
N PHE A 701 2.73 8.48 -26.13
CA PHE A 701 2.11 9.49 -27.00
C PHE A 701 3.10 10.61 -27.39
N SER A 702 4.40 10.35 -27.26
CA SER A 702 5.47 11.24 -27.72
C SER A 702 5.50 11.35 -29.25
N ASN A 703 6.09 12.43 -29.78
CA ASN A 703 6.11 12.71 -31.22
C ASN A 703 6.76 11.62 -32.09
N ASP A 704 7.61 10.77 -31.49
CA ASP A 704 8.25 9.64 -32.18
C ASP A 704 7.37 8.37 -32.23
N ALA A 705 6.20 8.36 -31.57
CA ALA A 705 5.27 7.23 -31.53
C ALA A 705 4.30 7.19 -32.73
N VAL A 706 4.77 7.58 -33.92
CA VAL A 706 3.95 7.67 -35.15
C VAL A 706 3.25 6.36 -35.47
N ALA A 707 3.92 5.22 -35.23
CA ALA A 707 3.36 3.90 -35.45
C ALA A 707 2.09 3.66 -34.60
N LEU A 708 2.06 4.09 -33.34
CA LEU A 708 0.86 3.95 -32.50
C LEU A 708 -0.31 4.76 -33.06
N ALA A 709 -0.06 6.01 -33.47
CA ALA A 709 -1.10 6.88 -34.03
C ALA A 709 -1.71 6.27 -35.32
N VAL A 710 -0.87 5.76 -36.22
CA VAL A 710 -1.32 5.08 -37.45
C VAL A 710 -2.13 3.82 -37.12
N GLU A 711 -1.73 3.05 -36.11
CA GLU A 711 -2.45 1.83 -35.73
C GLU A 711 -3.80 2.14 -35.07
N ILE A 712 -3.89 3.16 -34.22
CA ILE A 712 -5.17 3.64 -33.67
C ILE A 712 -6.10 4.06 -34.81
N GLU A 713 -5.59 4.86 -35.76
CA GLU A 713 -6.35 5.30 -36.93
C GLU A 713 -6.82 4.13 -37.80
N ARG A 714 -5.98 3.10 -37.98
CA ARG A 714 -6.36 1.85 -38.67
C ARG A 714 -7.50 1.13 -37.94
N VAL A 715 -7.42 1.03 -36.61
CA VAL A 715 -8.45 0.38 -35.79
C VAL A 715 -9.76 1.17 -35.89
N VAL A 716 -9.72 2.50 -35.79
CA VAL A 716 -10.91 3.37 -35.92
C VAL A 716 -11.56 3.21 -37.31
N ASN A 717 -10.76 3.20 -38.38
CA ASN A 717 -11.26 3.21 -39.75
C ASN A 717 -11.70 1.85 -40.29
N ARG A 718 -11.35 0.74 -39.66
CA ARG A 718 -11.70 -0.60 -40.16
C ARG A 718 -13.22 -0.71 -40.35
N ALA A 719 -13.68 -1.05 -41.55
CA ALA A 719 -15.11 -1.29 -41.78
C ALA A 719 -15.61 -2.38 -40.81
N PRO A 720 -16.83 -2.27 -40.26
CA PRO A 720 -17.43 -3.36 -39.50
C PRO A 720 -17.45 -4.59 -40.42
N SER A 721 -16.71 -5.64 -40.07
CA SER A 721 -16.76 -6.88 -40.83
C SER A 721 -18.19 -7.40 -40.75
N ALA A 722 -18.89 -7.46 -41.89
CA ALA A 722 -20.20 -8.08 -41.99
C ALA A 722 -20.09 -9.48 -41.36
N ALA A 723 -20.76 -9.67 -40.22
CA ALA A 723 -20.76 -10.94 -39.52
C ALA A 723 -21.26 -12.01 -40.49
N ARG A 724 -20.38 -12.90 -40.92
CA ARG A 724 -20.80 -14.16 -41.55
C ARG A 724 -21.48 -14.97 -40.45
N HIS A 725 -22.79 -14.78 -40.31
CA HIS A 725 -23.66 -15.75 -39.66
C HIS A 725 -23.45 -17.10 -40.38
N ARG A 726 -22.64 -17.98 -39.78
CA ARG A 726 -22.81 -19.41 -40.00
C ARG A 726 -24.01 -19.80 -39.14
N PRO A 727 -25.16 -20.19 -39.72
CA PRO A 727 -26.23 -20.76 -38.93
C PRO A 727 -25.70 -22.04 -38.29
N ALA A 728 -25.88 -22.16 -36.97
CA ALA A 728 -25.68 -23.41 -36.28
C ALA A 728 -26.62 -24.44 -36.91
N ALA A 729 -26.05 -25.52 -37.46
CA ALA A 729 -26.83 -26.70 -37.82
C ALA A 729 -27.45 -27.26 -36.53
N ARG A 730 -28.76 -27.50 -36.60
CA ARG A 730 -29.58 -28.09 -35.52
C ARG A 730 -29.10 -29.47 -35.13
#